data_AF-A0A933W8L9-F1
#
_entry.id   AF-A0A933W8L9-F1
#
_cell.length_a   1.000
_cell.length_b   1.000
_cell.length_c   1.000
_cell.angle_alpha   90.00
_cell.angle_beta   90.00
_cell.angle_gamma   90.00
#
_symmetry.space_group_name_H-M   'P 1'
#
loop_
_entity.id
_entity.type
_entity.pdbx_description
1 polymer ?
#
loop_
_entity_poly.entity_id
_entity_poly.type
_entity_poly.pdbx_seq_one_letter_code
_entity_poly.pdbx_strand_id
1 'polypeptide(L)'
;MTLRRVAFALLTALAQPGAAAASTATTAPAPADAHVHHAMHVTLDPPRGWLEVTDTLTVPAAFVKDGSADFLLHGALVLNSSTPPASRVPLRSGSHDDATRFFGINASDADLDTSLARWRVTLPPAGGSVVLHYAGHFDFGLSDEREQYTRGFRQTIGIVSKEGVYLAGDGFWYPQLNRGLMGARVSVSMPDGWQVIAPGNGRARDSDGQARWNVEGGLDELTLVGGPLLEYREKAGAIDALVYLRTKDDALAAKYLEATAQYLKMYEDLIGPYPYGKFAMVENFWETGYGMPSYTLLGPQIIRFPFILTSSYPHEILHNWWGNSVFVDYESGNWCEGLTAYMADHLIQEQRGRGAEYRRDALQKYRNYVRDGRDLALSAFRSRHSAATEAVGYGKALMVFHMLRQRVGDDAFRRWVRTFDERFRGKQASWADVESVFESVSGLDLTRFFADHVTRVGAAELRPERVQVRASADGFEITGTLVQAQKGAALELHVPVLVQTAKGNVTDTVHCFTARTAFTVRTKTRPLALPVDPAADVFRLLDPRETPPSLGQVFGDARVLAVLPAKASATEQAAWRTMAESWRSDGHAIEFATDAEVKTLPADRAVWLLGRGNTLAASRFAGGADFALTRDTLRVDGEAMAMTGHCGVLVRRHPGAVEKAMGWIFADDMAALPGLGRKLPHYGKYSALGFEGTEPVNVLKAQWSATDSPLRVALQASAPQLPPLTHPALAELPPVFSEQAMLDRVRWLAAPEREGRGVGTKGLDESAEWIAARMREFGLEPGGDNGTYFQAFTTTKSPNGQSVTLRNVIGVLRGAAPERAGQAALLTAHYDHLGRGWPDVHAGDAGKVHAGADDNASGVAVMLELARALAAGEKPQRTIAFIAFTGEESGLQGSRHYVAHPAFALDKTIGVINLDTVGRLFGKRVSVLATGTATEWQHIFRGAGFVTGVEPRLVAEALESSDQVSFIEKGVPAVQIFTEPHVDYHRPSDTPEKLDGPGLVKVAAFVREGIQYLGDRPEMLTNTIAGAKPSAPAGGAAAGGGRRVTIGTMPDFAFAGPGVKVAGVTPGSPADKAGLKEGDVLMKLNGEAIPDLKSYSAMLRALQPGQSVRIGYRRGDTEQEVTLTVVER
;
A
#
# COMPACT_ATOMS: atom_id res chain seq x y z
N MET A 1 47.32 32.33 4.09
CA MET A 1 46.61 33.64 4.03
C MET A 1 45.70 33.64 2.81
N THR A 2 44.47 34.15 2.72
CA THR A 2 43.35 34.47 3.63
C THR A 2 42.13 34.66 2.70
N LEU A 3 41.00 33.99 2.97
CA LEU A 3 39.58 34.36 2.70
C LEU A 3 39.10 35.22 1.49
N ARG A 4 38.16 34.64 0.72
CA ARG A 4 36.76 35.04 0.39
C ARG A 4 36.37 36.28 -0.49
N ARG A 5 35.58 35.95 -1.53
CA ARG A 5 34.27 36.51 -2.04
C ARG A 5 34.25 37.73 -3.00
N VAL A 6 33.54 37.62 -4.16
CA VAL A 6 32.17 38.17 -4.49
C VAL A 6 31.90 38.29 -6.03
N ALA A 7 30.80 37.66 -6.48
CA ALA A 7 29.73 37.96 -7.48
C ALA A 7 29.92 38.58 -8.90
N PHE A 8 29.58 37.78 -9.92
CA PHE A 8 28.52 37.83 -10.98
C PHE A 8 27.94 39.13 -11.64
N ALA A 9 27.87 39.06 -13.00
CA ALA A 9 26.85 39.56 -13.98
C ALA A 9 26.88 41.06 -14.43
N LEU A 10 26.65 41.50 -15.69
CA LEU A 10 26.05 40.93 -16.93
C LEU A 10 26.29 41.84 -18.20
N LEU A 11 26.23 41.21 -19.40
CA LEU A 11 25.70 41.66 -20.74
C LEU A 11 26.47 42.60 -21.71
N THR A 12 26.85 42.09 -22.89
CA THR A 12 26.07 42.21 -24.18
C THR A 12 26.73 41.44 -25.35
N ALA A 13 25.93 41.16 -26.38
CA ALA A 13 25.97 40.02 -27.32
C ALA A 13 26.46 40.32 -28.75
N LEU A 14 26.64 39.24 -29.56
CA LEU A 14 26.49 39.03 -31.03
C LEU A 14 27.57 38.02 -31.55
N ALA A 15 27.41 37.08 -32.49
CA ALA A 15 26.35 36.18 -32.97
C ALA A 15 27.01 35.17 -33.98
N GLN A 16 26.88 33.85 -33.77
CA GLN A 16 26.90 32.68 -34.73
C GLN A 16 28.08 32.43 -35.72
N PRO A 17 28.16 31.25 -36.40
CA PRO A 17 28.09 29.86 -35.90
C PRO A 17 29.30 29.01 -36.39
N GLY A 18 29.75 28.02 -35.61
CA GLY A 18 30.84 27.09 -36.00
C GLY A 18 30.44 25.64 -35.78
N ALA A 19 30.48 24.86 -36.86
CA ALA A 19 30.00 23.49 -36.97
C ALA A 19 30.56 22.53 -35.89
N ALA A 20 29.65 21.75 -35.30
CA ALA A 20 29.99 20.60 -34.47
C ALA A 20 30.48 19.46 -35.36
N ALA A 21 31.79 19.22 -35.36
CA ALA A 21 32.36 17.96 -35.83
C ALA A 21 32.14 16.91 -34.72
N ALA A 22 31.40 15.86 -35.05
CA ALA A 22 31.24 14.68 -34.23
C ALA A 22 32.61 14.05 -33.95
N SER A 23 33.07 14.17 -32.72
CA SER A 23 34.19 13.40 -32.20
C SER A 23 33.71 11.97 -31.97
N THR A 24 34.01 11.08 -32.91
CA THR A 24 33.98 9.63 -32.72
C THR A 24 34.97 9.26 -31.62
N ALA A 25 34.50 9.24 -30.38
CA ALA A 25 35.20 8.59 -29.29
C ALA A 25 35.08 7.08 -29.54
N THR A 26 36.09 6.51 -30.18
CA THR A 26 36.28 5.07 -30.28
C THR A 26 36.52 4.56 -28.85
N THR A 27 35.45 4.14 -28.19
CA THR A 27 35.51 3.32 -26.99
C THR A 27 36.36 2.10 -27.31
N ALA A 28 37.44 1.89 -26.56
CA ALA A 28 38.13 0.61 -26.58
C ALA A 28 37.09 -0.50 -26.34
N PRO A 29 37.08 -1.58 -27.14
CA PRO A 29 36.14 -2.67 -26.94
C PRO A 29 36.34 -3.24 -25.53
N ALA A 30 35.25 -3.46 -24.82
CA ALA A 30 35.23 -4.29 -23.62
C ALA A 30 35.91 -5.64 -23.93
N PRO A 31 36.55 -6.30 -22.95
CA PRO A 31 37.15 -7.60 -23.19
C PRO A 31 36.11 -8.55 -23.81
N ALA A 32 36.55 -9.31 -24.82
CA ALA A 32 35.73 -10.21 -25.63
C ALA A 32 34.72 -11.01 -24.80
N ASP A 33 33.46 -11.03 -25.25
CA ASP A 33 32.30 -11.65 -24.58
C ASP A 33 32.63 -13.02 -23.97
N ALA A 34 32.60 -13.09 -22.63
CA ALA A 34 32.70 -14.33 -21.88
C ALA A 34 31.38 -15.12 -21.84
N HIS A 35 30.32 -14.60 -22.47
CA HIS A 35 28.96 -15.10 -22.40
C HIS A 35 28.51 -15.70 -23.73
N VAL A 36 27.65 -16.72 -23.66
CA VAL A 36 26.99 -17.27 -24.85
C VAL A 36 26.06 -16.20 -25.44
N HIS A 37 26.02 -16.08 -26.77
CA HIS A 37 25.14 -15.10 -27.42
C HIS A 37 24.27 -15.76 -28.49
N HIS A 38 22.96 -15.50 -28.42
CA HIS A 38 21.96 -15.97 -29.37
C HIS A 38 21.58 -14.85 -30.36
N ALA A 39 21.50 -15.19 -31.65
CA ALA A 39 20.96 -14.29 -32.66
C ALA A 39 19.90 -15.06 -33.46
N MET A 40 18.65 -14.86 -33.08
CA MET A 40 17.53 -15.74 -33.41
C MET A 40 16.50 -15.06 -34.31
N HIS A 41 16.01 -15.83 -35.28
CA HIS A 41 14.75 -15.58 -35.96
C HIS A 41 13.76 -16.69 -35.61
N VAL A 42 12.63 -16.32 -35.01
CA VAL A 42 11.57 -17.22 -34.57
C VAL A 42 10.34 -16.99 -35.45
N THR A 43 9.77 -18.06 -36.00
CA THR A 43 8.48 -18.03 -36.69
C THR A 43 7.46 -18.79 -35.86
N LEU A 44 6.37 -18.12 -35.48
CA LEU A 44 5.29 -18.71 -34.71
C LEU A 44 4.11 -19.08 -35.63
N ASP A 45 3.58 -20.30 -35.48
CA ASP A 45 2.31 -20.75 -36.09
C ASP A 45 1.34 -21.20 -34.96
N PRO A 46 0.66 -20.23 -34.31
CA PRO A 46 -0.21 -20.51 -33.17
C PRO A 46 -1.37 -21.47 -33.43
N PRO A 47 -2.05 -21.46 -34.60
CA PRO A 47 -3.06 -22.45 -34.92
C PRO A 47 -2.58 -23.91 -34.93
N ARG A 48 -1.28 -24.15 -35.17
CA ARG A 48 -0.66 -25.48 -35.14
C ARG A 48 0.09 -25.79 -33.85
N GLY A 49 0.14 -24.84 -32.91
CA GLY A 49 0.99 -24.93 -31.72
C GLY A 49 2.47 -25.12 -32.04
N TRP A 50 2.94 -24.49 -33.11
CA TRP A 50 4.22 -24.79 -33.73
C TRP A 50 5.16 -23.59 -33.72
N LEU A 51 6.45 -23.84 -33.57
CA LEU A 51 7.51 -22.85 -33.74
C LEU A 51 8.65 -23.38 -34.61
N GLU A 52 9.27 -22.47 -35.36
CA GLU A 52 10.48 -22.70 -36.13
C GLU A 52 11.52 -21.63 -35.77
N VAL A 53 12.77 -22.04 -35.58
CA VAL A 53 13.84 -21.14 -35.15
C VAL A 53 15.09 -21.35 -35.99
N THR A 54 15.66 -20.22 -36.41
CA THR A 54 17.04 -20.13 -36.88
C THR A 54 17.85 -19.36 -35.85
N ASP A 55 18.86 -19.98 -35.27
CA ASP A 55 19.71 -19.38 -34.24
C ASP A 55 21.18 -19.41 -34.66
N THR A 56 21.83 -18.25 -34.59
CA THR A 56 23.30 -18.16 -34.64
C THR A 56 23.83 -18.06 -33.22
N LEU A 57 24.23 -19.21 -32.70
CA LEU A 57 24.77 -19.39 -31.36
C LEU A 57 26.27 -19.08 -31.35
N THR A 58 26.69 -18.06 -30.63
CA THR A 58 28.11 -17.74 -30.42
C THR A 58 28.57 -18.30 -29.08
N VAL A 59 29.58 -19.18 -29.13
CA VAL A 59 30.08 -19.95 -27.99
C VAL A 59 31.49 -19.47 -27.62
N PRO A 60 31.69 -18.92 -26.41
CA PRO A 60 33.02 -18.51 -25.93
C PRO A 60 33.95 -19.70 -25.66
N ALA A 61 35.27 -19.44 -25.65
CA ALA A 61 36.30 -20.44 -25.36
C ALA A 61 36.06 -21.24 -24.08
N ALA A 62 35.53 -20.60 -23.03
CA ALA A 62 35.27 -21.24 -21.73
C ALA A 62 34.29 -22.42 -21.78
N PHE A 63 33.48 -22.51 -22.84
CA PHE A 63 32.45 -23.53 -23.03
C PHE A 63 32.92 -24.66 -23.95
N VAL A 64 34.12 -24.54 -24.54
CA VAL A 64 34.70 -25.55 -25.43
C VAL A 64 35.63 -26.45 -24.62
N LYS A 65 35.23 -27.72 -24.44
CA LYS A 65 36.03 -28.76 -23.79
C LYS A 65 36.47 -29.80 -24.82
N ASP A 66 37.76 -30.10 -24.84
CA ASP A 66 38.37 -31.07 -25.76
C ASP A 66 38.02 -30.83 -27.24
N GLY A 67 37.91 -29.55 -27.65
CA GLY A 67 37.55 -29.15 -29.01
C GLY A 67 36.06 -29.28 -29.37
N SER A 68 35.18 -29.43 -28.37
CA SER A 68 33.74 -29.54 -28.57
C SER A 68 32.94 -28.77 -27.52
N ALA A 69 31.71 -28.40 -27.87
CA ALA A 69 30.73 -27.85 -26.94
C ALA A 69 29.45 -28.70 -26.97
N ASP A 70 28.85 -28.89 -25.79
CA ASP A 70 27.58 -29.58 -25.65
C ASP A 70 26.47 -28.55 -25.35
N PHE A 71 25.29 -28.76 -25.94
CA PHE A 71 24.09 -28.00 -25.61
C PHE A 71 22.87 -28.91 -25.45
N LEU A 72 21.89 -28.46 -24.67
CA LEU A 72 20.61 -29.09 -24.44
C LEU A 72 19.52 -28.38 -25.23
N LEU A 73 18.61 -29.15 -25.80
CA LEU A 73 17.39 -28.67 -26.46
C LEU A 73 16.24 -29.61 -26.07
N HIS A 74 15.03 -29.08 -25.94
CA HIS A 74 13.86 -29.91 -25.66
C HIS A 74 13.62 -30.93 -26.78
N GLY A 75 13.28 -32.17 -26.43
CA GLY A 75 13.10 -33.28 -27.37
C GLY A 75 11.88 -33.14 -28.30
N ALA A 76 10.98 -32.20 -27.99
CA ALA A 76 9.87 -31.81 -28.88
C ALA A 76 10.33 -31.00 -30.10
N LEU A 77 11.54 -30.43 -30.06
CA LEU A 77 12.14 -29.66 -31.14
C LEU A 77 13.14 -30.51 -31.93
N VAL A 78 12.87 -30.65 -33.22
CA VAL A 78 13.73 -31.41 -34.13
C VAL A 78 14.80 -30.48 -34.67
N LEU A 79 16.08 -30.81 -34.41
CA LEU A 79 17.22 -30.13 -35.04
C LEU A 79 17.32 -30.55 -36.51
N ASN A 80 16.82 -29.70 -37.40
CA ASN A 80 16.76 -29.94 -38.85
C ASN A 80 18.14 -29.83 -39.51
N SER A 81 18.93 -28.84 -39.11
CA SER A 81 20.32 -28.70 -39.58
C SER A 81 21.18 -27.90 -38.60
N SER A 82 22.50 -28.09 -38.69
CA SER A 82 23.50 -27.38 -37.90
C SER A 82 24.78 -27.15 -38.72
N THR A 83 25.38 -25.98 -38.58
CA THR A 83 26.67 -25.63 -39.20
C THR A 83 27.56 -24.95 -38.15
N PRO A 84 28.67 -25.57 -37.69
CA PRO A 84 29.16 -26.91 -38.03
C PRO A 84 28.18 -28.04 -37.63
N PRO A 85 28.31 -29.25 -38.21
CA PRO A 85 27.42 -30.38 -37.88
C PRO A 85 27.47 -30.74 -36.39
N ALA A 86 26.30 -30.81 -35.77
CA ALA A 86 26.09 -31.29 -34.41
C ALA A 86 25.60 -32.75 -34.41
N SER A 87 26.03 -33.51 -33.40
CA SER A 87 25.67 -34.93 -33.22
C SER A 87 25.00 -35.15 -31.87
N ARG A 88 23.96 -35.99 -31.82
CA ARG A 88 23.26 -36.31 -30.57
C ARG A 88 24.12 -37.23 -29.70
N VAL A 89 24.24 -36.91 -28.42
CA VAL A 89 24.98 -37.72 -27.43
C VAL A 89 24.05 -38.18 -26.31
N PRO A 90 24.30 -39.33 -25.66
CA PRO A 90 23.47 -39.82 -24.56
C PRO A 90 23.46 -38.86 -23.37
N LEU A 91 22.28 -38.64 -22.78
CA LEU A 91 22.16 -38.10 -21.42
C LEU A 91 22.61 -39.19 -20.44
N ARG A 92 23.45 -38.84 -19.45
CA ARG A 92 23.90 -39.81 -18.44
C ARG A 92 22.71 -40.21 -17.57
N SER A 93 22.29 -41.46 -17.61
CA SER A 93 21.14 -41.96 -16.83
C SER A 93 21.48 -42.07 -15.34
N GLY A 94 20.60 -41.58 -14.45
CA GLY A 94 20.64 -41.91 -13.02
C GLY A 94 21.57 -41.06 -12.15
N SER A 95 22.22 -40.04 -12.70
CA SER A 95 22.77 -38.92 -11.94
C SER A 95 21.93 -37.70 -12.29
N HIS A 96 21.34 -36.99 -11.32
CA HIS A 96 20.90 -35.63 -11.55
C HIS A 96 22.11 -34.83 -12.04
N ASP A 97 22.25 -34.68 -13.35
CA ASP A 97 23.34 -33.93 -13.95
C ASP A 97 23.01 -32.46 -13.72
N ASP A 98 23.87 -31.74 -13.02
CA ASP A 98 23.65 -30.33 -12.71
C ASP A 98 23.37 -29.48 -13.98
N ALA A 99 23.81 -29.95 -15.15
CA ALA A 99 23.54 -29.33 -16.45
C ALA A 99 22.07 -29.39 -16.92
N THR A 100 21.21 -30.26 -16.37
CA THR A 100 19.80 -30.38 -16.77
C THR A 100 18.83 -29.59 -15.89
N ARG A 101 19.33 -29.00 -14.79
CA ARG A 101 18.54 -28.14 -13.89
C ARG A 101 18.68 -26.68 -14.28
N PHE A 102 17.54 -26.03 -14.48
CA PHE A 102 17.45 -24.59 -14.68
C PHE A 102 17.39 -23.86 -13.32
N PHE A 103 18.05 -22.71 -13.22
CA PHE A 103 18.02 -21.84 -12.05
C PHE A 103 17.75 -20.41 -12.51
N GLY A 104 16.77 -19.77 -11.89
CA GLY A 104 16.31 -18.43 -12.20
C GLY A 104 15.14 -18.06 -11.30
N ILE A 105 14.75 -16.79 -11.30
CA ILE A 105 13.64 -16.29 -10.45
C ILE A 105 12.34 -17.03 -10.77
N ASN A 106 12.14 -17.42 -12.03
CA ASN A 106 10.93 -18.08 -12.53
C ASN A 106 11.11 -19.59 -12.77
N ALA A 107 12.18 -20.21 -12.26
CA ALA A 107 12.42 -21.64 -12.47
C ALA A 107 11.28 -22.51 -11.92
N SER A 108 10.80 -23.47 -12.73
CA SER A 108 9.84 -24.49 -12.30
C SER A 108 10.51 -25.75 -11.73
N ASP A 109 9.77 -26.52 -10.93
CA ASP A 109 10.20 -27.82 -10.37
C ASP A 109 10.01 -28.98 -11.38
N ALA A 110 9.86 -28.71 -12.68
CA ALA A 110 9.61 -29.73 -13.69
C ALA A 110 10.85 -30.61 -13.92
N ASP A 111 10.72 -31.93 -13.67
CA ASP A 111 11.76 -32.90 -14.00
C ASP A 111 11.78 -33.19 -15.50
N LEU A 112 12.68 -32.51 -16.21
CA LEU A 112 12.82 -32.61 -17.67
C LEU A 112 13.92 -33.59 -18.09
N ASP A 113 14.58 -34.31 -17.18
CA ASP A 113 15.75 -35.16 -17.49
C ASP A 113 15.46 -36.17 -18.62
N THR A 114 14.22 -36.64 -18.75
CA THR A 114 13.79 -37.61 -19.77
C THR A 114 13.29 -36.99 -21.08
N SER A 115 13.05 -35.67 -21.10
CA SER A 115 12.48 -34.93 -22.23
C SER A 115 13.51 -34.12 -23.01
N LEU A 116 14.76 -34.02 -22.54
CA LEU A 116 15.82 -33.26 -23.20
C LEU A 116 16.62 -34.10 -24.21
N ALA A 117 17.23 -33.42 -25.18
CA ALA A 117 18.22 -33.98 -26.09
C ALA A 117 19.55 -33.21 -25.96
N ARG A 118 20.65 -33.93 -25.71
CA ARG A 118 21.99 -33.37 -25.69
C ARG A 118 22.64 -33.49 -27.07
N TRP A 119 23.20 -32.39 -27.54
CA TRP A 119 23.88 -32.27 -28.83
C TRP A 119 25.31 -31.80 -28.61
N ARG A 120 26.24 -32.34 -29.40
CA ARG A 120 27.66 -32.01 -29.40
C ARG A 120 28.07 -31.44 -30.74
N VAL A 121 28.76 -30.31 -30.73
CA VAL A 121 29.32 -29.65 -31.91
C VAL A 121 30.82 -29.45 -31.75
N THR A 122 31.58 -29.71 -32.81
CA THR A 122 33.03 -29.47 -32.85
C THR A 122 33.30 -27.99 -33.07
N LEU A 123 34.09 -27.39 -32.19
CA LEU A 123 34.43 -25.96 -32.24
C LEU A 123 35.92 -25.73 -32.00
N PRO A 124 36.50 -24.63 -32.54
CA PRO A 124 37.86 -24.23 -32.20
C PRO A 124 38.02 -24.01 -30.69
N PRO A 125 39.20 -24.27 -30.09
CA PRO A 125 39.45 -24.01 -28.67
C PRO A 125 39.22 -22.56 -28.23
N ALA A 126 39.28 -21.61 -29.16
CA ALA A 126 39.01 -20.20 -28.92
C ALA A 126 37.50 -19.86 -28.85
N GLY A 127 36.61 -20.83 -29.04
CA GLY A 127 35.19 -20.60 -29.27
C GLY A 127 34.85 -20.47 -30.76
N GLY A 128 33.58 -20.21 -31.06
CA GLY A 128 33.09 -20.05 -32.43
C GLY A 128 31.57 -19.92 -32.51
N SER A 129 31.04 -19.81 -33.72
CA SER A 129 29.60 -19.71 -33.98
C SER A 129 29.04 -21.01 -34.56
N VAL A 130 27.81 -21.33 -34.17
CA VAL A 130 27.03 -22.46 -34.66
C VAL A 130 25.69 -21.94 -35.16
N VAL A 131 25.37 -22.18 -36.43
CA VAL A 131 24.05 -21.88 -36.99
C VAL A 131 23.18 -23.12 -36.85
N LEU A 132 22.05 -22.98 -36.17
CA LEU A 132 21.10 -24.04 -35.85
C LEU A 132 19.74 -23.73 -36.48
N HIS A 133 19.14 -24.72 -37.11
CA HIS A 133 17.76 -24.65 -37.58
C HIS A 133 16.96 -25.78 -36.95
N TYR A 134 15.93 -25.44 -36.19
CA TYR A 134 15.11 -26.42 -35.48
C TYR A 134 13.64 -26.00 -35.42
N ALA A 135 12.74 -26.97 -35.36
CA ALA A 135 11.30 -26.71 -35.33
C ALA A 135 10.54 -27.83 -34.62
N GLY A 136 9.34 -27.54 -34.13
CA GLY A 136 8.50 -28.53 -33.47
C GLY A 136 7.19 -27.98 -32.94
N HIS A 137 6.33 -28.90 -32.51
CA HIS A 137 5.13 -28.59 -31.74
C HIS A 137 5.52 -28.31 -30.29
N PHE A 138 5.12 -27.17 -29.75
CA PHE A 138 5.52 -26.69 -28.43
C PHE A 138 4.32 -26.11 -27.67
N ASP A 139 3.32 -26.96 -27.46
CA ASP A 139 2.16 -26.69 -26.60
C ASP A 139 2.01 -27.83 -25.61
N PHE A 140 2.39 -27.56 -24.35
CA PHE A 140 2.30 -28.50 -23.23
C PHE A 140 1.05 -28.27 -22.37
N GLY A 141 0.16 -27.37 -22.78
CA GLY A 141 -0.98 -26.97 -21.98
C GLY A 141 -0.58 -26.36 -20.64
N LEU A 142 -1.53 -26.36 -19.71
CA LEU A 142 -1.38 -25.82 -18.36
C LEU A 142 -1.54 -26.95 -17.35
N SER A 143 -0.57 -27.12 -16.46
CA SER A 143 -0.61 -28.09 -15.36
C SER A 143 -0.97 -27.43 -14.03
N ASP A 144 -1.65 -28.18 -13.16
CA ASP A 144 -1.87 -27.80 -11.76
C ASP A 144 -0.61 -28.14 -10.94
N GLU A 145 -0.16 -27.24 -10.06
CA GLU A 145 0.95 -27.52 -9.15
C GLU A 145 0.62 -28.71 -8.23
N ARG A 146 1.50 -29.71 -8.19
CA ARG A 146 1.51 -30.72 -7.13
C ARG A 146 2.43 -30.20 -6.02
N GLU A 147 1.82 -29.93 -4.87
CA GLU A 147 2.39 -29.56 -3.57
C GLU A 147 2.30 -28.08 -3.16
N GLN A 148 1.53 -27.86 -2.09
CA GLN A 148 1.43 -26.69 -1.20
C GLN A 148 1.14 -25.29 -1.78
N TYR A 149 1.11 -25.11 -3.09
CA TYR A 149 0.55 -23.90 -3.69
C TYR A 149 -0.96 -24.04 -3.88
N THR A 150 -1.72 -23.22 -3.16
CA THR A 150 -3.19 -23.13 -3.33
C THR A 150 -3.59 -21.78 -3.94
N ARG A 151 -2.74 -21.16 -4.78
CA ARG A 151 -3.09 -19.90 -5.48
C ARG A 151 -3.86 -20.10 -6.78
N GLY A 152 -4.11 -21.35 -7.19
CA GLY A 152 -4.77 -21.64 -8.47
C GLY A 152 -3.97 -21.19 -9.69
N PHE A 153 -2.67 -20.93 -9.51
CA PHE A 153 -1.75 -20.68 -10.62
C PHE A 153 -1.47 -21.99 -11.32
N ARG A 154 -1.61 -21.96 -12.63
CA ARG A 154 -1.20 -23.07 -13.49
C ARG A 154 0.15 -22.73 -14.08
N GLN A 155 0.99 -23.75 -14.23
CA GLN A 155 2.31 -23.60 -14.81
C GLN A 155 2.39 -24.28 -16.17
N THR A 156 3.41 -23.94 -16.93
CA THR A 156 3.75 -24.60 -18.19
C THR A 156 5.22 -24.40 -18.48
N ILE A 157 5.86 -25.40 -19.05
CA ILE A 157 7.22 -25.30 -19.60
C ILE A 157 7.21 -24.62 -20.98
N GLY A 158 6.03 -24.44 -21.58
CA GLY A 158 5.89 -23.73 -22.84
C GLY A 158 4.55 -23.97 -23.54
N ILE A 159 4.05 -22.92 -24.16
CA ILE A 159 2.79 -22.95 -24.91
C ILE A 159 2.86 -21.99 -26.10
N VAL A 160 2.57 -22.52 -27.28
CA VAL A 160 2.26 -21.77 -28.49
C VAL A 160 0.82 -22.14 -28.83
N SER A 161 -0.13 -21.21 -28.71
CA SER A 161 -1.54 -21.51 -28.97
C SER A 161 -2.28 -20.28 -29.52
N LYS A 162 -3.52 -20.44 -29.98
CA LYS A 162 -4.32 -19.30 -30.50
C LYS A 162 -4.57 -18.22 -29.45
N GLU A 163 -4.54 -18.58 -28.16
CA GLU A 163 -4.76 -17.69 -27.04
C GLU A 163 -3.54 -16.80 -26.76
N GLY A 164 -2.33 -17.28 -27.06
CA GLY A 164 -1.07 -16.57 -26.89
C GLY A 164 0.16 -17.48 -26.97
N VAL A 165 1.34 -16.89 -26.73
CA VAL A 165 2.62 -17.60 -26.63
C VAL A 165 3.23 -17.34 -25.25
N TYR A 166 3.81 -18.38 -24.65
CA TYR A 166 4.71 -18.31 -23.51
C TYR A 166 5.80 -19.36 -23.70
N LEU A 167 7.04 -18.91 -23.82
CA LEU A 167 8.22 -19.76 -23.94
C LEU A 167 9.21 -19.31 -22.88
N ALA A 168 9.61 -20.24 -22.02
CA ALA A 168 10.53 -20.00 -20.91
C ALA A 168 11.76 -20.90 -21.03
N GLY A 169 12.91 -20.42 -20.60
CA GLY A 169 14.19 -21.13 -20.67
C GLY A 169 14.20 -22.44 -19.90
N ASP A 170 13.44 -22.57 -18.82
CA ASP A 170 13.26 -23.86 -18.15
C ASP A 170 12.58 -24.92 -19.05
N GLY A 171 11.87 -24.50 -20.10
CA GLY A 171 11.36 -25.38 -21.16
C GLY A 171 12.37 -25.82 -22.21
N PHE A 172 13.61 -25.29 -22.19
CA PHE A 172 14.65 -25.60 -23.18
C PHE A 172 14.20 -25.44 -24.65
N TRP A 173 13.37 -24.43 -24.92
CA TRP A 173 12.91 -24.12 -26.29
C TRP A 173 14.01 -23.53 -27.20
N TYR A 174 15.14 -23.16 -26.60
CA TYR A 174 16.37 -22.74 -27.27
C TYR A 174 17.59 -23.53 -26.75
N PRO A 175 18.68 -23.62 -27.53
CA PRO A 175 19.91 -24.32 -27.15
C PRO A 175 20.56 -23.73 -25.88
N GLN A 176 20.84 -24.55 -24.86
CA GLN A 176 21.50 -24.10 -23.63
C GLN A 176 22.77 -24.90 -23.33
N LEU A 177 23.88 -24.22 -23.00
CA LEU A 177 25.21 -24.84 -22.89
C LEU A 177 25.65 -25.07 -21.43
N ASN A 178 25.33 -24.17 -20.50
CA ASN A 178 25.54 -24.31 -19.05
C ASN A 178 24.78 -23.21 -18.27
N ARG A 179 25.06 -23.08 -16.96
CA ARG A 179 24.45 -22.15 -15.99
C ARG A 179 24.95 -20.68 -16.05
N GLY A 180 25.54 -20.25 -17.16
CA GLY A 180 26.10 -18.89 -17.30
C GLY A 180 25.11 -17.88 -17.90
N LEU A 181 25.33 -16.59 -17.63
CA LEU A 181 24.59 -15.51 -18.29
C LEU A 181 24.84 -15.52 -19.80
N MET A 182 23.83 -15.12 -20.57
CA MET A 182 23.85 -15.02 -22.03
C MET A 182 23.41 -13.65 -22.55
N GLY A 183 23.69 -13.36 -23.81
CA GLY A 183 23.09 -12.25 -24.56
C GLY A 183 22.15 -12.76 -25.65
N ALA A 184 21.19 -11.94 -26.07
CA ALA A 184 20.23 -12.34 -27.09
C ALA A 184 19.78 -11.19 -28.00
N ARG A 185 19.74 -11.45 -29.31
CA ARG A 185 19.00 -10.67 -30.29
C ARG A 185 17.92 -11.55 -30.91
N VAL A 186 16.66 -11.14 -30.77
CA VAL A 186 15.52 -11.95 -31.20
C VAL A 186 14.68 -11.14 -32.19
N SER A 187 14.33 -11.78 -33.30
CA SER A 187 13.28 -11.32 -34.21
C SER A 187 12.19 -12.37 -34.31
N VAL A 188 10.93 -11.95 -34.31
CA VAL A 188 9.78 -12.86 -34.33
C VAL A 188 8.83 -12.51 -35.47
N SER A 189 8.57 -13.49 -36.33
CA SER A 189 7.48 -13.50 -37.31
C SER A 189 6.23 -14.10 -36.66
N MET A 190 5.12 -13.36 -36.68
CA MET A 190 3.90 -13.67 -35.95
C MET A 190 2.64 -13.25 -36.74
N PRO A 191 1.43 -13.73 -36.36
CA PRO A 191 0.20 -13.33 -37.02
C PRO A 191 -0.13 -11.82 -36.91
N ASP A 192 -0.98 -11.32 -37.81
CA ASP A 192 -1.48 -9.95 -37.72
C ASP A 192 -2.25 -9.68 -36.42
N GLY A 193 -2.03 -8.49 -35.86
CA GLY A 193 -2.65 -8.07 -34.60
C GLY A 193 -2.00 -8.67 -33.33
N TRP A 194 -0.96 -9.49 -33.48
CA TRP A 194 -0.18 -9.99 -32.34
C TRP A 194 0.91 -9.01 -31.91
N GLN A 195 1.20 -9.02 -30.63
CA GLN A 195 2.38 -8.41 -30.02
C GLN A 195 3.17 -9.53 -29.34
N VAL A 196 4.49 -9.59 -29.55
CA VAL A 196 5.38 -10.53 -28.87
C VAL A 196 6.46 -9.77 -28.13
N ILE A 197 6.53 -9.98 -26.83
CA ILE A 197 7.39 -9.31 -25.88
C ILE A 197 8.51 -10.25 -25.45
N ALA A 198 9.73 -9.73 -25.41
CA ALA A 198 10.91 -10.38 -24.83
C ALA A 198 11.65 -9.40 -23.89
N PRO A 199 12.62 -9.90 -23.11
CA PRO A 199 13.59 -9.09 -22.40
C PRO A 199 14.31 -8.04 -23.26
N GLY A 200 14.67 -6.92 -22.63
CA GLY A 200 15.57 -5.90 -23.20
C GLY A 200 14.89 -4.80 -24.00
N ASN A 201 15.63 -4.28 -24.97
CA ASN A 201 15.24 -3.10 -25.75
C ASN A 201 14.68 -3.50 -27.11
N GLY A 202 13.59 -2.86 -27.54
CA GLY A 202 12.97 -3.24 -28.80
C GLY A 202 11.51 -2.82 -28.95
N ARG A 203 10.81 -3.49 -29.87
CA ARG A 203 9.39 -3.31 -30.13
C ARG A 203 8.68 -4.65 -30.18
N ALA A 204 7.50 -4.70 -29.57
CA ALA A 204 6.65 -5.89 -29.59
C ALA A 204 6.03 -6.15 -30.96
N ARG A 205 5.92 -5.11 -31.79
CA ARG A 205 5.61 -5.15 -33.22
C ARG A 205 6.13 -3.86 -33.88
N ASP A 206 6.93 -4.00 -34.94
CA ASP A 206 7.45 -2.90 -35.74
C ASP A 206 6.57 -2.62 -36.99
N SER A 207 7.03 -1.72 -37.85
CA SER A 207 6.34 -1.36 -39.10
C SER A 207 6.28 -2.50 -40.11
N ASP A 208 7.20 -3.48 -40.01
CA ASP A 208 7.24 -4.66 -40.87
C ASP A 208 6.37 -5.79 -40.30
N GLY A 209 5.68 -5.54 -39.18
CA GLY A 209 4.85 -6.52 -38.49
C GLY A 209 5.63 -7.55 -37.67
N GLN A 210 6.94 -7.35 -37.45
CA GLN A 210 7.79 -8.25 -36.68
C GLN A 210 8.04 -7.73 -35.26
N ALA A 211 8.24 -8.63 -34.29
CA ALA A 211 8.81 -8.24 -33.01
C ALA A 211 10.34 -8.23 -33.13
N ARG A 212 11.01 -7.25 -32.53
CA ARG A 212 12.49 -7.19 -32.49
C ARG A 212 12.95 -6.76 -31.12
N TRP A 213 13.79 -7.58 -30.51
CA TRP A 213 14.32 -7.39 -29.16
C TRP A 213 15.82 -7.63 -29.12
N ASN A 214 16.51 -6.88 -28.27
CA ASN A 214 17.95 -6.93 -28.12
C ASN A 214 18.32 -6.73 -26.64
N VAL A 215 19.11 -7.67 -26.14
CA VAL A 215 19.71 -7.64 -24.80
C VAL A 215 21.21 -7.64 -24.99
N GLU A 216 21.80 -6.44 -24.96
CA GLU A 216 23.25 -6.23 -24.94
C GLU A 216 23.73 -6.29 -23.48
N GLY A 217 23.80 -7.50 -22.90
CA GLY A 217 24.17 -7.72 -21.50
C GLY A 217 23.89 -9.15 -21.02
N GLY A 218 24.20 -9.43 -19.75
CA GLY A 218 23.89 -10.71 -19.12
C GLY A 218 22.39 -10.90 -18.93
N LEU A 219 21.90 -12.07 -19.30
CA LEU A 219 20.54 -12.57 -19.17
C LEU A 219 20.63 -14.01 -18.63
N ASP A 220 19.89 -14.34 -17.58
CA ASP A 220 19.81 -15.70 -17.04
C ASP A 220 18.83 -16.57 -17.85
N GLU A 221 17.78 -15.96 -18.40
CA GLU A 221 16.75 -16.65 -19.17
C GLU A 221 16.19 -15.82 -20.33
N LEU A 222 16.01 -16.45 -21.50
CA LEU A 222 15.26 -15.86 -22.60
C LEU A 222 13.81 -16.33 -22.58
N THR A 223 12.93 -15.38 -22.30
CA THR A 223 11.47 -15.56 -22.32
C THR A 223 10.84 -14.88 -23.53
N LEU A 224 9.84 -15.53 -24.13
CA LEU A 224 8.99 -14.95 -25.17
C LEU A 224 7.53 -15.09 -24.76
N VAL A 225 6.83 -13.95 -24.64
CA VAL A 225 5.42 -13.92 -24.27
C VAL A 225 4.63 -13.07 -25.25
N GLY A 226 3.37 -13.36 -25.49
CA GLY A 226 2.61 -12.54 -26.43
C GLY A 226 1.27 -13.12 -26.82
N GLY A 227 0.64 -12.45 -27.78
CA GLY A 227 -0.69 -12.81 -28.26
C GLY A 227 -1.40 -11.62 -28.90
N PRO A 228 -2.72 -11.72 -29.12
CA PRO A 228 -3.54 -10.58 -29.56
C PRO A 228 -3.65 -9.56 -28.41
N LEU A 229 -2.81 -8.53 -28.45
CA LEU A 229 -2.65 -7.53 -27.38
C LEU A 229 -2.69 -6.11 -27.94
N LEU A 230 -3.25 -5.19 -27.15
CA LEU A 230 -3.27 -3.76 -27.36
C LEU A 230 -2.13 -3.12 -26.56
N GLU A 231 -1.31 -2.29 -27.22
CA GLU A 231 -0.21 -1.56 -26.59
C GLU A 231 -0.66 -0.17 -26.12
N TYR A 232 -0.29 0.17 -24.88
CA TYR A 232 -0.32 1.51 -24.32
C TYR A 232 1.11 1.90 -23.91
N ARG A 233 1.45 3.18 -24.09
CA ARG A 233 2.83 3.65 -23.93
C ARG A 233 2.87 5.08 -23.40
N GLU A 234 3.70 5.29 -22.39
CA GLU A 234 4.08 6.62 -21.88
C GLU A 234 5.58 6.70 -21.59
N LYS A 235 6.10 7.92 -21.45
CA LYS A 235 7.49 8.15 -21.03
C LYS A 235 7.56 8.30 -19.51
N ALA A 236 8.38 7.46 -18.88
CA ALA A 236 8.80 7.59 -17.49
C ALA A 236 10.27 8.05 -17.46
N GLY A 237 10.50 9.37 -17.57
CA GLY A 237 11.85 9.90 -17.76
C GLY A 237 12.46 9.43 -19.08
N ALA A 238 13.59 8.72 -19.03
CA ALA A 238 14.25 8.14 -20.20
C ALA A 238 13.63 6.79 -20.65
N ILE A 239 12.80 6.18 -19.80
CA ILE A 239 12.32 4.80 -19.93
C ILE A 239 10.94 4.81 -20.60
N ASP A 240 10.66 3.83 -21.46
CA ASP A 240 9.31 3.56 -21.93
C ASP A 240 8.52 2.75 -20.89
N ALA A 241 7.48 3.35 -20.31
CA ALA A 241 6.47 2.63 -19.52
C ALA A 241 5.42 2.08 -20.48
N LEU A 242 5.14 0.78 -20.39
CA LEU A 242 4.28 0.06 -21.32
C LEU A 242 3.22 -0.76 -20.59
N VAL A 243 2.04 -0.86 -21.20
CA VAL A 243 1.01 -1.80 -20.78
C VAL A 243 0.50 -2.53 -22.02
N TYR A 244 0.38 -3.86 -21.92
CA TYR A 244 -0.21 -4.69 -22.97
C TYR A 244 -1.45 -5.39 -22.42
N LEU A 245 -2.63 -5.09 -22.99
CA LEU A 245 -3.91 -5.65 -22.57
C LEU A 245 -4.56 -6.48 -23.68
N ARG A 246 -5.29 -7.53 -23.32
CA ARG A 246 -6.07 -8.37 -24.24
C ARG A 246 -7.34 -7.69 -24.70
N THR A 247 -7.92 -6.84 -23.85
CA THR A 247 -9.12 -6.05 -24.15
C THR A 247 -8.85 -4.57 -23.91
N LYS A 248 -9.53 -3.69 -24.64
CA LYS A 248 -9.39 -2.24 -24.46
C LYS A 248 -9.90 -1.86 -23.07
N ASP A 249 -9.05 -1.20 -22.30
CA ASP A 249 -9.33 -0.71 -20.94
C ASP A 249 -8.34 0.42 -20.64
N ASP A 250 -8.65 1.61 -21.15
CA ASP A 250 -7.79 2.79 -21.11
C ASP A 250 -7.49 3.20 -19.64
N ALA A 251 -8.50 3.13 -18.77
CA ALA A 251 -8.39 3.47 -17.35
C ALA A 251 -7.48 2.51 -16.58
N LEU A 252 -7.55 1.21 -16.88
CA LEU A 252 -6.62 0.23 -16.28
C LEU A 252 -5.19 0.48 -16.74
N ALA A 253 -4.99 0.72 -18.04
CA ALA A 253 -3.67 1.02 -18.60
C ALA A 253 -3.07 2.28 -17.97
N ALA A 254 -3.84 3.37 -17.85
CA ALA A 254 -3.40 4.61 -17.24
C ALA A 254 -2.89 4.42 -15.80
N LYS A 255 -3.60 3.62 -14.99
CA LYS A 255 -3.19 3.30 -13.60
C LYS A 255 -1.84 2.59 -13.55
N TYR A 256 -1.61 1.63 -14.44
CA TYR A 256 -0.35 0.89 -14.52
C TYR A 256 0.79 1.75 -15.06
N LEU A 257 0.54 2.63 -16.03
CA LEU A 257 1.52 3.58 -16.55
C LEU A 257 1.96 4.58 -15.47
N GLU A 258 1.01 5.19 -14.74
CA GLU A 258 1.29 6.09 -13.62
C GLU A 258 2.10 5.38 -12.52
N ALA A 259 1.62 4.20 -12.08
CA ALA A 259 2.32 3.42 -11.06
C ALA A 259 3.74 3.03 -11.51
N THR A 260 3.92 2.60 -12.76
CA THR A 260 5.24 2.30 -13.34
C THR A 260 6.16 3.51 -13.23
N ALA A 261 5.70 4.68 -13.68
CA ALA A 261 6.50 5.90 -13.66
C ALA A 261 6.91 6.30 -12.23
N GLN A 262 5.98 6.21 -11.27
CA GLN A 262 6.26 6.53 -9.88
C GLN A 262 7.28 5.58 -9.25
N TYR A 263 7.12 4.26 -9.44
CA TYR A 263 8.01 3.27 -8.86
C TYR A 263 9.39 3.29 -9.52
N LEU A 264 9.47 3.42 -10.85
CA LEU A 264 10.75 3.60 -11.54
C LEU A 264 11.49 4.81 -10.97
N LYS A 265 10.82 5.95 -10.84
CA LYS A 265 11.42 7.16 -10.27
C LYS A 265 11.90 6.97 -8.83
N MET A 266 11.09 6.36 -7.96
CA MET A 266 11.48 6.07 -6.57
C MET A 266 12.73 5.18 -6.50
N TYR A 267 12.77 4.11 -7.30
CA TYR A 267 13.89 3.19 -7.31
C TYR A 267 15.13 3.76 -8.00
N GLU A 268 15.00 4.55 -9.07
CA GLU A 268 16.12 5.27 -9.67
C GLU A 268 16.76 6.23 -8.67
N ASP A 269 15.95 6.94 -7.89
CA ASP A 269 16.44 7.83 -6.84
C ASP A 269 17.09 7.06 -5.69
N LEU A 270 16.65 5.85 -5.38
CA LEU A 270 17.21 5.03 -4.29
C LEU A 270 18.47 4.26 -4.70
N ILE A 271 18.47 3.65 -5.89
CA ILE A 271 19.43 2.65 -6.35
C ILE A 271 20.36 3.21 -7.43
N GLY A 272 19.80 3.89 -8.43
CA GLY A 272 20.52 4.32 -9.62
C GLY A 272 19.77 3.97 -10.91
N PRO A 273 20.34 4.29 -12.09
CA PRO A 273 19.63 4.21 -13.36
C PRO A 273 18.97 2.85 -13.60
N TYR A 274 17.77 2.87 -14.16
CA TYR A 274 17.07 1.64 -14.52
C TYR A 274 17.86 0.84 -15.59
N PRO A 275 18.04 -0.48 -15.45
CA PRO A 275 18.91 -1.28 -16.33
C PRO A 275 18.45 -1.45 -17.78
N TYR A 276 17.19 -1.16 -18.10
CA TYR A 276 16.64 -1.38 -19.43
C TYR A 276 16.05 -0.09 -20.01
N GLY A 277 15.74 -0.07 -21.31
CA GLY A 277 15.07 1.05 -21.96
C GLY A 277 13.55 1.04 -21.80
N LYS A 278 12.96 -0.04 -21.28
CA LYS A 278 11.51 -0.17 -21.05
C LYS A 278 11.19 -1.00 -19.81
N PHE A 279 10.04 -0.71 -19.20
CA PHE A 279 9.35 -1.63 -18.31
C PHE A 279 7.90 -1.83 -18.80
N ALA A 280 7.43 -3.07 -18.86
CA ALA A 280 6.05 -3.36 -19.29
C ALA A 280 5.24 -4.17 -18.27
N MET A 281 3.97 -3.83 -18.09
CA MET A 281 2.96 -4.76 -17.58
C MET A 281 2.33 -5.50 -18.76
N VAL A 282 2.33 -6.83 -18.75
CA VAL A 282 1.77 -7.66 -19.82
C VAL A 282 0.63 -8.52 -19.26
N GLU A 283 -0.58 -8.37 -19.81
CA GLU A 283 -1.74 -9.21 -19.45
C GLU A 283 -1.58 -10.59 -20.09
N ASN A 284 -1.60 -11.61 -19.25
CA ASN A 284 -1.48 -13.00 -19.67
C ASN A 284 -2.85 -13.61 -20.04
N PHE A 285 -2.84 -14.76 -20.71
CA PHE A 285 -4.06 -15.53 -21.06
C PHE A 285 -4.46 -16.56 -20.00
N TRP A 286 -3.74 -16.65 -18.88
CA TRP A 286 -4.16 -17.35 -17.67
C TRP A 286 -3.64 -16.63 -16.42
N GLU A 287 -4.15 -17.00 -15.24
CA GLU A 287 -3.72 -16.38 -14.00
C GLU A 287 -2.23 -16.66 -13.71
N THR A 288 -1.45 -15.60 -13.53
CA THR A 288 0.01 -15.62 -13.29
C THR A 288 0.46 -14.39 -12.49
N GLY A 289 1.69 -14.43 -11.98
CA GLY A 289 2.38 -13.29 -11.39
C GLY A 289 3.89 -13.49 -11.46
N TYR A 290 4.48 -13.23 -12.63
CA TYR A 290 5.91 -13.45 -12.89
C TYR A 290 6.66 -12.14 -13.16
N GLY A 291 7.84 -12.01 -12.59
CA GLY A 291 8.76 -10.89 -12.83
C GLY A 291 9.82 -11.28 -13.85
N MET A 292 9.87 -10.58 -14.99
CA MET A 292 10.83 -10.83 -16.06
C MET A 292 11.80 -9.65 -16.19
N PRO A 293 12.98 -9.84 -16.81
CA PRO A 293 13.83 -8.73 -17.21
C PRO A 293 13.06 -7.78 -18.13
N SER A 294 12.90 -6.51 -17.74
CA SER A 294 12.19 -5.43 -18.44
C SER A 294 10.66 -5.52 -18.53
N TYR A 295 9.99 -6.49 -17.89
CA TYR A 295 8.52 -6.55 -17.84
C TYR A 295 8.00 -7.50 -16.76
N THR A 296 6.71 -7.46 -16.47
CA THR A 296 6.02 -8.44 -15.63
C THR A 296 4.82 -9.03 -16.37
N LEU A 297 4.57 -10.32 -16.14
CA LEU A 297 3.46 -11.06 -16.74
C LEU A 297 2.42 -11.36 -15.66
N LEU A 298 1.24 -10.76 -15.78
CA LEU A 298 0.19 -10.81 -14.76
C LEU A 298 -1.11 -11.38 -15.32
N GLY A 299 -1.83 -12.12 -14.47
CA GLY A 299 -3.12 -12.73 -14.78
C GLY A 299 -4.24 -11.73 -15.03
N PRO A 300 -5.25 -12.08 -15.86
CA PRO A 300 -6.32 -11.17 -16.20
C PRO A 300 -7.16 -10.76 -14.98
N GLN A 301 -7.45 -11.66 -14.03
CA GLN A 301 -8.16 -11.24 -12.82
C GLN A 301 -7.26 -10.40 -11.90
N ILE A 302 -5.99 -10.78 -11.79
CA ILE A 302 -5.03 -10.14 -10.89
C ILE A 302 -4.84 -8.67 -11.22
N ILE A 303 -4.65 -8.31 -12.49
CA ILE A 303 -4.39 -6.91 -12.86
C ILE A 303 -5.53 -5.96 -12.50
N ARG A 304 -6.74 -6.50 -12.31
CA ARG A 304 -7.94 -5.72 -11.97
C ARG A 304 -8.11 -5.52 -10.46
N PHE A 305 -7.29 -6.15 -9.62
CA PHE A 305 -7.34 -5.93 -8.19
C PHE A 305 -6.57 -4.67 -7.78
N PRO A 306 -7.24 -3.68 -7.14
CA PRO A 306 -6.60 -2.39 -6.82
C PRO A 306 -5.36 -2.50 -5.92
N PHE A 307 -5.32 -3.51 -5.05
CA PHE A 307 -4.23 -3.67 -4.09
C PHE A 307 -2.90 -4.03 -4.75
N ILE A 308 -2.92 -4.66 -5.94
CA ILE A 308 -1.72 -5.15 -6.64
C ILE A 308 -0.73 -4.01 -6.91
N LEU A 309 -1.23 -2.83 -7.28
CA LEU A 309 -0.44 -1.63 -7.51
C LEU A 309 0.34 -1.17 -6.26
N THR A 310 -0.05 -1.59 -5.07
CA THR A 310 0.61 -1.21 -3.80
C THR A 310 1.07 -2.43 -2.98
N SER A 311 1.12 -3.61 -3.60
CA SER A 311 1.64 -4.83 -3.00
C SER A 311 2.69 -5.49 -3.89
N SER A 312 2.29 -6.30 -4.86
CA SER A 312 3.22 -7.13 -5.64
C SER A 312 3.80 -6.38 -6.84
N TYR A 313 3.08 -5.43 -7.44
CA TYR A 313 3.59 -4.70 -8.60
C TYR A 313 4.93 -3.97 -8.37
N PRO A 314 5.13 -3.21 -7.27
CA PRO A 314 6.44 -2.61 -6.97
C PRO A 314 7.54 -3.64 -6.72
N HIS A 315 7.21 -4.85 -6.28
CA HIS A 315 8.14 -5.97 -6.11
C HIS A 315 8.68 -6.44 -7.46
N GLU A 316 7.78 -6.66 -8.42
CA GLU A 316 8.15 -7.09 -9.78
C GLU A 316 8.98 -6.03 -10.53
N ILE A 317 8.66 -4.74 -10.34
CA ILE A 317 9.49 -3.65 -10.88
C ILE A 317 10.90 -3.72 -10.27
N LEU A 318 11.01 -3.89 -8.95
CA LEU A 318 12.29 -3.88 -8.27
C LEU A 318 13.20 -5.06 -8.65
N HIS A 319 12.63 -6.21 -9.01
CA HIS A 319 13.39 -7.34 -9.54
C HIS A 319 14.20 -7.02 -10.80
N ASN A 320 13.92 -5.89 -11.46
CA ASN A 320 14.72 -5.46 -12.60
C ASN A 320 16.13 -5.01 -12.19
N TRP A 321 16.31 -4.49 -10.96
CA TRP A 321 17.64 -4.28 -10.39
C TRP A 321 18.18 -5.57 -9.75
N TRP A 322 17.36 -6.22 -8.91
CA TRP A 322 17.76 -7.43 -8.17
C TRP A 322 17.22 -8.70 -8.81
N GLY A 323 18.11 -9.55 -9.27
CA GLY A 323 17.78 -10.83 -9.90
C GLY A 323 17.79 -10.77 -11.43
N ASN A 324 17.35 -9.67 -12.05
CA ASN A 324 17.38 -9.54 -13.52
C ASN A 324 18.54 -8.67 -14.05
N SER A 325 19.24 -7.91 -13.20
CA SER A 325 20.39 -7.08 -13.59
C SER A 325 21.62 -7.39 -12.73
N VAL A 326 21.46 -7.36 -11.41
CA VAL A 326 22.39 -8.00 -10.48
C VAL A 326 21.86 -9.41 -10.23
N PHE A 327 22.48 -10.39 -10.86
CA PHE A 327 22.01 -11.78 -10.84
C PHE A 327 22.40 -12.48 -9.54
N VAL A 328 21.67 -13.52 -9.20
CA VAL A 328 21.93 -14.32 -8.00
C VAL A 328 22.92 -15.43 -8.33
N ASP A 329 23.96 -15.59 -7.51
CA ASP A 329 24.67 -16.86 -7.43
C ASP A 329 23.83 -17.85 -6.61
N TYR A 330 23.00 -18.63 -7.31
CA TYR A 330 22.11 -19.58 -6.65
C TYR A 330 22.87 -20.67 -5.88
N GLU A 331 24.12 -20.97 -6.20
CA GLU A 331 24.90 -21.99 -5.46
C GLU A 331 25.22 -21.53 -4.02
N SER A 332 25.37 -20.23 -3.81
CA SER A 332 25.64 -19.66 -2.48
C SER A 332 24.41 -19.08 -1.77
N GLY A 333 23.25 -19.10 -2.41
CA GLY A 333 21.95 -18.78 -1.80
C GLY A 333 21.27 -17.54 -2.35
N ASN A 334 19.95 -17.59 -2.46
CA ASN A 334 19.14 -16.52 -3.02
C ASN A 334 18.90 -15.39 -2.00
N TRP A 335 19.73 -14.34 -2.08
CA TRP A 335 19.59 -13.10 -1.30
C TRP A 335 18.56 -12.12 -1.88
N CYS A 336 18.24 -12.26 -3.17
CA CYS A 336 17.43 -11.31 -3.93
C CYS A 336 16.00 -11.21 -3.40
N GLU A 337 15.32 -12.33 -3.16
CA GLU A 337 13.93 -12.33 -2.66
C GLU A 337 13.76 -11.54 -1.36
N GLY A 338 14.69 -11.72 -0.43
CA GLY A 338 14.69 -11.01 0.84
C GLY A 338 14.94 -9.51 0.70
N LEU A 339 15.89 -9.12 -0.17
CA LEU A 339 16.18 -7.71 -0.44
C LEU A 339 15.02 -7.02 -1.14
N THR A 340 14.45 -7.67 -2.16
CA THR A 340 13.30 -7.15 -2.91
C THR A 340 12.08 -7.02 -2.00
N ALA A 341 11.78 -8.03 -1.17
CA ALA A 341 10.70 -7.93 -0.18
C ALA A 341 10.94 -6.81 0.85
N TYR A 342 12.19 -6.56 1.24
CA TYR A 342 12.52 -5.47 2.16
C TYR A 342 12.32 -4.09 1.52
N MET A 343 12.81 -3.92 0.30
CA MET A 343 12.81 -2.64 -0.42
C MET A 343 11.52 -2.34 -1.20
N ALA A 344 10.61 -3.31 -1.33
CA ALA A 344 9.28 -3.13 -1.90
C ALA A 344 8.20 -3.37 -0.83
N ASP A 345 7.88 -4.62 -0.51
CA ASP A 345 6.72 -4.98 0.32
C ASP A 345 6.76 -4.31 1.70
N HIS A 346 7.90 -4.42 2.39
CA HIS A 346 8.11 -3.80 3.70
C HIS A 346 8.21 -2.29 3.59
N LEU A 347 8.95 -1.76 2.61
CA LEU A 347 9.08 -0.32 2.41
C LEU A 347 7.71 0.37 2.21
N ILE A 348 6.82 -0.20 1.40
CA ILE A 348 5.48 0.34 1.21
C ILE A 348 4.67 0.31 2.52
N GLN A 349 4.84 -0.71 3.37
CA GLN A 349 4.24 -0.68 4.70
C GLN A 349 4.90 0.33 5.63
N GLU A 350 6.21 0.53 5.54
CA GLU A 350 6.96 1.53 6.30
C GLU A 350 6.49 2.95 5.98
N GLN A 351 6.33 3.28 4.69
CA GLN A 351 5.70 4.54 4.22
C GLN A 351 4.29 4.76 4.81
N ARG A 352 3.56 3.66 5.05
CA ARG A 352 2.23 3.65 5.67
C ARG A 352 2.26 3.59 7.21
N GLY A 353 3.44 3.68 7.84
CA GLY A 353 3.60 3.60 9.29
C GLY A 353 3.39 2.19 9.88
N ARG A 354 3.34 1.16 9.05
CA ARG A 354 3.12 -0.26 9.42
C ARG A 354 4.36 -1.14 9.28
N GLY A 355 5.55 -0.55 9.16
CA GLY A 355 6.81 -1.29 9.01
C GLY A 355 7.08 -2.27 10.16
N ALA A 356 6.83 -1.87 11.41
CA ALA A 356 7.00 -2.73 12.60
C ALA A 356 5.97 -3.88 12.62
N GLU A 357 4.74 -3.61 12.19
CA GLU A 357 3.70 -4.63 12.05
C GLU A 357 4.10 -5.69 11.01
N TYR A 358 4.60 -5.26 9.84
CA TYR A 358 5.03 -6.17 8.78
C TYR A 358 6.21 -7.06 9.22
N ARG A 359 7.20 -6.50 9.93
CA ARG A 359 8.32 -7.28 10.49
C ARG A 359 7.83 -8.29 11.51
N ARG A 360 6.95 -7.88 12.42
CA ARG A 360 6.33 -8.80 13.40
C ARG A 360 5.56 -9.93 12.70
N ASP A 361 4.82 -9.63 11.63
CA ASP A 361 4.11 -10.64 10.83
C ASP A 361 5.10 -11.63 10.19
N ALA A 362 6.26 -11.16 9.70
CA ALA A 362 7.32 -12.03 9.19
C ALA A 362 7.89 -12.97 10.29
N LEU A 363 8.15 -12.44 11.49
CA LEU A 363 8.59 -13.26 12.64
C LEU A 363 7.51 -14.26 13.09
N GLN A 364 6.23 -13.87 13.04
CA GLN A 364 5.10 -14.76 13.33
C GLN A 364 5.01 -15.88 12.29
N LYS A 365 5.19 -15.60 10.99
CA LYS A 365 5.24 -16.64 9.95
C LYS A 365 6.37 -17.63 10.21
N TYR A 366 7.58 -17.14 10.51
CA TYR A 366 8.72 -18.00 10.83
C TYR A 366 8.38 -18.95 11.99
N ARG A 367 7.88 -18.42 13.11
CA ARG A 367 7.45 -19.20 14.26
C ARG A 367 6.36 -20.25 13.92
N ASN A 368 5.41 -19.89 13.07
CA ASN A 368 4.29 -20.76 12.73
C ASN A 368 4.69 -21.92 11.83
N TYR A 369 5.59 -21.71 10.86
CA TYR A 369 5.85 -22.68 9.80
C TYR A 369 7.24 -23.33 9.87
N VAL A 370 8.23 -22.66 10.46
CA VAL A 370 9.62 -23.13 10.53
C VAL A 370 9.87 -23.86 11.85
N ARG A 371 9.47 -25.13 11.87
CA ARG A 371 9.61 -26.05 13.01
C ARG A 371 9.72 -27.49 12.54
N ASP A 372 10.12 -28.38 13.46
CA ASP A 372 10.17 -29.83 13.24
C ASP A 372 11.10 -30.25 12.08
N GLY A 373 12.27 -29.61 11.98
CA GLY A 373 13.28 -29.91 10.96
C GLY A 373 13.10 -29.21 9.61
N ARG A 374 12.09 -28.35 9.47
CA ARG A 374 11.79 -27.58 8.24
C ARG A 374 12.57 -26.26 8.10
N ASP A 375 13.63 -26.07 8.89
CA ASP A 375 14.44 -24.86 8.85
C ASP A 375 15.65 -25.02 7.92
N LEU A 376 16.07 -23.93 7.29
CA LEU A 376 17.19 -23.91 6.37
C LEU A 376 18.01 -22.62 6.49
N ALA A 377 19.32 -22.71 6.24
CA ALA A 377 20.20 -21.54 6.19
C ALA A 377 19.90 -20.73 4.93
N LEU A 378 20.05 -19.40 4.98
CA LEU A 378 19.85 -18.55 3.81
C LEU A 378 20.82 -18.88 2.68
N SER A 379 22.04 -19.36 3.01
CA SER A 379 22.99 -19.86 2.02
C SER A 379 22.53 -21.12 1.29
N ALA A 380 21.55 -21.85 1.84
CA ALA A 380 20.94 -23.03 1.24
C ALA A 380 19.59 -22.73 0.55
N PHE A 381 19.04 -21.52 0.73
CA PHE A 381 17.79 -21.13 0.07
C PHE A 381 18.00 -20.95 -1.44
N ARG A 382 17.07 -21.46 -2.25
CA ARG A 382 17.09 -21.34 -3.73
C ARG A 382 15.81 -20.66 -4.22
N SER A 383 14.69 -21.27 -3.89
CA SER A 383 13.34 -20.84 -4.24
C SER A 383 12.35 -21.25 -3.15
N ARG A 384 11.17 -20.62 -3.15
CA ARG A 384 10.07 -21.03 -2.27
C ARG A 384 9.33 -22.23 -2.85
N HIS A 385 9.03 -23.21 -2.01
CA HIS A 385 8.21 -24.39 -2.34
C HIS A 385 7.31 -24.82 -1.17
N SER A 386 7.29 -24.05 -0.08
CA SER A 386 6.47 -24.28 1.10
C SER A 386 6.35 -23.02 1.95
N ALA A 387 5.37 -22.97 2.86
CA ALA A 387 5.24 -21.85 3.81
C ALA A 387 6.47 -21.67 4.72
N ALA A 388 7.21 -22.75 5.01
CA ALA A 388 8.45 -22.70 5.77
C ALA A 388 9.58 -22.04 4.97
N THR A 389 9.76 -22.44 3.71
CA THR A 389 10.79 -21.86 2.83
C THR A 389 10.48 -20.42 2.46
N GLU A 390 9.21 -20.04 2.33
CA GLU A 390 8.79 -18.63 2.20
C GLU A 390 9.20 -17.82 3.45
N ALA A 391 8.88 -18.33 4.65
CA ALA A 391 9.20 -17.63 5.90
C ALA A 391 10.72 -17.45 6.11
N VAL A 392 11.54 -18.36 5.58
CA VAL A 392 13.00 -18.23 5.59
C VAL A 392 13.48 -17.29 4.48
N GLY A 393 13.26 -17.64 3.21
CA GLY A 393 13.84 -16.95 2.06
C GLY A 393 13.36 -15.52 1.86
N TYR A 394 12.12 -15.22 2.27
CA TYR A 394 11.58 -13.86 2.27
C TYR A 394 11.67 -13.26 3.68
N GLY A 395 11.09 -13.93 4.68
CA GLY A 395 10.95 -13.36 6.02
C GLY A 395 12.28 -13.17 6.76
N LYS A 396 13.06 -14.24 6.93
CA LYS A 396 14.37 -14.16 7.61
C LYS A 396 15.35 -13.29 6.82
N ALA A 397 15.43 -13.44 5.50
CA ALA A 397 16.33 -12.64 4.67
C ALA A 397 15.99 -11.13 4.73
N LEU A 398 14.70 -10.76 4.68
CA LEU A 398 14.25 -9.38 4.88
C LEU A 398 14.69 -8.82 6.24
N MET A 399 14.56 -9.61 7.30
CA MET A 399 15.00 -9.19 8.64
C MET A 399 16.52 -9.03 8.72
N VAL A 400 17.30 -9.81 7.97
CA VAL A 400 18.76 -9.64 7.86
C VAL A 400 19.09 -8.27 7.25
N PHE A 401 18.46 -7.89 6.12
CA PHE A 401 18.67 -6.57 5.53
C PHE A 401 18.17 -5.43 6.43
N HIS A 402 17.07 -5.64 7.15
CA HIS A 402 16.60 -4.68 8.14
C HIS A 402 17.62 -4.46 9.27
N MET A 403 18.14 -5.54 9.87
CA MET A 403 19.16 -5.47 10.91
C MET A 403 20.45 -4.82 10.39
N LEU A 404 20.86 -5.09 9.15
CA LEU A 404 21.99 -4.42 8.51
C LEU A 404 21.74 -2.92 8.36
N ARG A 405 20.56 -2.49 7.87
CA ARG A 405 20.19 -1.07 7.81
C ARG A 405 20.26 -0.41 9.19
N GLN A 406 19.70 -1.05 10.22
CA GLN A 406 19.78 -0.53 11.59
C GLN A 406 21.24 -0.44 12.09
N ARG A 407 22.10 -1.38 11.68
CA ARG A 407 23.50 -1.43 12.09
C ARG A 407 24.36 -0.36 11.44
N VAL A 408 24.17 -0.11 10.14
CA VAL A 408 25.00 0.82 9.35
C VAL A 408 24.40 2.23 9.24
N GLY A 409 23.09 2.36 9.46
CA GLY A 409 22.31 3.59 9.29
C GLY A 409 21.85 3.82 7.83
N ASP A 410 20.80 4.60 7.67
CA ASP A 410 20.12 4.82 6.37
C ASP A 410 21.05 5.34 5.28
N ASP A 411 21.94 6.29 5.59
CA ASP A 411 22.85 6.87 4.60
C ASP A 411 23.85 5.84 4.07
N ALA A 412 24.40 4.99 4.95
CA ALA A 412 25.31 3.94 4.53
C ALA A 412 24.57 2.82 3.79
N PHE A 413 23.34 2.48 4.19
CA PHE A 413 22.52 1.52 3.47
C PHE A 413 22.18 2.02 2.05
N ARG A 414 21.78 3.28 1.89
CA ARG A 414 21.55 3.89 0.56
C ARG A 414 22.82 3.82 -0.30
N ARG A 415 23.99 4.16 0.25
CA ARG A 415 25.26 4.04 -0.48
C ARG A 415 25.59 2.59 -0.85
N TRP A 416 25.32 1.65 0.05
CA TRP A 416 25.52 0.21 -0.20
C TRP A 416 24.69 -0.25 -1.40
N VAL A 417 23.39 0.07 -1.41
CA VAL A 417 22.48 -0.29 -2.50
C VAL A 417 22.99 0.21 -3.86
N ARG A 418 23.41 1.49 -3.95
CA ARG A 418 23.98 2.05 -5.20
C ARG A 418 25.29 1.38 -5.59
N THR A 419 26.20 1.20 -4.63
CA THR A 419 27.52 0.61 -4.87
C THR A 419 27.40 -0.86 -5.32
N PHE A 420 26.44 -1.59 -4.76
CA PHE A 420 26.21 -2.99 -5.07
C PHE A 420 25.70 -3.14 -6.51
N ASP A 421 24.71 -2.33 -6.91
CA ASP A 421 24.28 -2.24 -8.31
C ASP A 421 25.44 -1.85 -9.25
N GLU A 422 26.18 -0.78 -8.96
CA GLU A 422 27.29 -0.32 -9.80
C GLU A 422 28.38 -1.39 -10.02
N ARG A 423 28.66 -2.22 -9.00
CA ARG A 423 29.71 -3.26 -9.09
C ARG A 423 29.26 -4.53 -9.80
N PHE A 424 28.00 -4.93 -9.58
CA PHE A 424 27.48 -6.24 -9.98
C PHE A 424 26.42 -6.19 -11.09
N ARG A 425 26.07 -5.02 -11.61
CA ARG A 425 25.21 -4.92 -12.80
C ARG A 425 25.79 -5.76 -13.96
N GLY A 426 24.95 -6.64 -14.49
CA GLY A 426 25.30 -7.61 -15.53
C GLY A 426 26.12 -8.81 -15.02
N LYS A 427 26.23 -9.04 -13.71
CA LYS A 427 27.02 -10.12 -13.10
C LYS A 427 26.21 -10.84 -12.01
N GLN A 428 26.66 -12.05 -11.67
CA GLN A 428 26.17 -12.77 -10.50
C GLN A 428 26.83 -12.25 -9.21
N ALA A 429 26.09 -12.26 -8.11
CA ALA A 429 26.56 -11.90 -6.78
C ALA A 429 26.11 -12.93 -5.74
N SER A 430 26.99 -13.19 -4.76
CA SER A 430 26.78 -14.09 -3.63
C SER A 430 26.45 -13.33 -2.34
N TRP A 431 26.10 -14.06 -1.28
CA TRP A 431 26.02 -13.48 0.07
C TRP A 431 27.36 -12.92 0.57
N ALA A 432 28.50 -13.47 0.14
CA ALA A 432 29.82 -12.95 0.50
C ALA A 432 30.11 -11.61 -0.19
N ASP A 433 29.57 -11.41 -1.40
CA ASP A 433 29.64 -10.12 -2.09
C ASP A 433 28.77 -9.06 -1.39
N VAL A 434 27.57 -9.45 -0.96
CA VAL A 434 26.70 -8.59 -0.14
C VAL A 434 27.43 -8.11 1.12
N GLU A 435 28.05 -9.04 1.86
CA GLU A 435 28.89 -8.76 3.02
C GLU A 435 30.02 -7.79 2.70
N SER A 436 30.89 -8.15 1.74
CA SER A 436 32.06 -7.36 1.35
C SER A 436 31.72 -5.92 0.96
N VAL A 437 30.62 -5.71 0.24
CA VAL A 437 30.19 -4.36 -0.12
C VAL A 437 29.70 -3.60 1.11
N PHE A 438 28.97 -4.23 2.04
CA PHE A 438 28.54 -3.59 3.29
C PHE A 438 29.74 -3.17 4.14
N GLU A 439 30.73 -4.04 4.31
CA GLU A 439 31.96 -3.72 5.05
C GLU A 439 32.71 -2.57 4.37
N SER A 440 32.81 -2.57 3.03
CA SER A 440 33.50 -1.52 2.29
C SER A 440 32.83 -0.14 2.40
N VAL A 441 31.51 -0.08 2.54
CA VAL A 441 30.74 1.18 2.62
C VAL A 441 30.58 1.68 4.05
N SER A 442 30.50 0.77 5.02
CA SER A 442 30.26 1.09 6.43
C SER A 442 31.54 1.17 7.27
N GLY A 443 32.61 0.48 6.86
CA GLY A 443 33.83 0.31 7.65
C GLY A 443 33.66 -0.61 8.87
N LEU A 444 32.53 -1.30 9.01
CA LEU A 444 32.29 -2.27 10.07
C LEU A 444 32.75 -3.66 9.64
N ASP A 445 33.28 -4.44 10.58
CA ASP A 445 33.44 -5.90 10.45
C ASP A 445 32.07 -6.55 10.70
N LEU A 446 31.58 -7.27 9.69
CA LEU A 446 30.28 -7.95 9.69
C LEU A 446 30.42 -9.46 9.54
N THR A 447 31.65 -10.01 9.55
CA THR A 447 31.91 -11.43 9.33
C THR A 447 31.12 -12.32 10.27
N ARG A 448 31.08 -11.97 11.57
CA ARG A 448 30.31 -12.73 12.54
C ARG A 448 28.79 -12.62 12.30
N PHE A 449 28.30 -11.44 11.94
CA PHE A 449 26.88 -11.24 11.64
C PHE A 449 26.41 -12.13 10.48
N PHE A 450 27.15 -12.17 9.37
CA PHE A 450 26.80 -13.01 8.22
C PHE A 450 26.92 -14.50 8.55
N ALA A 451 27.97 -14.91 9.26
CA ALA A 451 28.09 -16.28 9.75
C ALA A 451 26.88 -16.69 10.60
N ASP A 452 26.45 -15.82 11.53
CA ASP A 452 25.34 -16.09 12.45
C ASP A 452 23.97 -16.11 11.77
N HIS A 453 23.71 -15.21 10.81
CA HIS A 453 22.36 -15.03 10.27
C HIS A 453 22.14 -15.62 8.88
N VAL A 454 23.19 -15.80 8.08
CA VAL A 454 23.08 -16.33 6.70
C VAL A 454 23.39 -17.82 6.64
N THR A 455 24.46 -18.26 7.31
CA THR A 455 24.94 -19.66 7.18
C THR A 455 24.34 -20.63 8.19
N ARG A 456 23.72 -20.12 9.26
CA ARG A 456 23.16 -20.93 10.34
C ARG A 456 21.63 -20.95 10.30
N VAL A 457 21.07 -22.10 10.69
CA VAL A 457 19.65 -22.28 11.00
C VAL A 457 19.32 -21.72 12.40
N GLY A 458 18.04 -21.49 12.65
CA GLY A 458 17.48 -21.03 13.91
C GLY A 458 17.30 -19.53 14.02
N ALA A 459 16.65 -19.13 15.11
CA ALA A 459 16.40 -17.75 15.52
C ALA A 459 16.68 -17.60 17.02
N ALA A 460 16.99 -16.37 17.48
CA ALA A 460 17.24 -16.14 18.90
C ALA A 460 15.96 -16.18 19.73
N GLU A 461 16.04 -16.73 20.94
CA GLU A 461 14.96 -16.68 21.93
C GLU A 461 15.36 -15.70 23.03
N LEU A 462 14.78 -14.51 23.03
CA LEU A 462 15.17 -13.45 23.97
C LEU A 462 14.36 -13.53 25.27
N ARG A 463 15.05 -13.40 26.41
CA ARG A 463 14.42 -13.31 27.74
C ARG A 463 15.11 -12.26 28.62
N PRO A 464 14.41 -11.21 29.07
CA PRO A 464 14.91 -10.34 30.13
C PRO A 464 14.82 -11.06 31.48
N GLU A 465 15.91 -11.05 32.24
CA GLU A 465 15.99 -11.63 33.57
C GLU A 465 16.51 -10.61 34.58
N ARG A 466 16.06 -10.77 35.84
CA ARG A 466 16.55 -10.01 37.00
C ARG A 466 16.52 -8.49 36.78
N VAL A 467 15.49 -8.00 36.09
CA VAL A 467 15.30 -6.56 35.86
C VAL A 467 14.98 -5.88 37.19
N GLN A 468 15.77 -4.89 37.55
CA GLN A 468 15.67 -4.13 38.80
C GLN A 468 15.73 -2.64 38.49
N VAL A 469 15.00 -1.85 39.27
CA VAL A 469 15.07 -0.38 39.25
C VAL A 469 15.71 0.10 40.54
N ARG A 470 16.76 0.91 40.43
CA ARG A 470 17.41 1.58 41.56
C ARG A 470 17.28 3.08 41.39
N ALA A 471 16.88 3.78 42.46
CA ALA A 471 16.94 5.23 42.49
C ALA A 471 18.40 5.66 42.71
N SER A 472 18.83 6.73 42.04
CA SER A 472 20.13 7.38 42.23
C SER A 472 19.92 8.89 42.41
N ALA A 473 20.98 9.63 42.78
CA ALA A 473 20.92 11.08 42.91
C ALA A 473 20.52 11.78 41.59
N ASP A 474 20.84 11.17 40.45
CA ASP A 474 20.62 11.70 39.10
C ASP A 474 19.38 11.12 38.38
N GLY A 475 18.57 10.31 39.07
CA GLY A 475 17.35 9.71 38.52
C GLY A 475 17.15 8.24 38.89
N PHE A 476 16.99 7.39 37.88
CA PHE A 476 16.75 5.96 38.02
C PHE A 476 17.67 5.16 37.11
N GLU A 477 18.17 4.04 37.61
CA GLU A 477 18.97 3.07 36.88
C GLU A 477 18.21 1.74 36.79
N ILE A 478 17.99 1.28 35.57
CA ILE A 478 17.33 0.02 35.25
C ILE A 478 18.41 -0.97 34.84
N THR A 479 18.66 -1.97 35.68
CA THR A 479 19.68 -3.01 35.43
C THR A 479 19.02 -4.36 35.19
N GLY A 480 19.56 -5.16 34.29
CA GLY A 480 19.09 -6.53 34.06
C GLY A 480 20.07 -7.37 33.26
N THR A 481 19.64 -8.56 32.88
CA THR A 481 20.36 -9.44 31.96
C THR A 481 19.45 -9.85 30.82
N LEU A 482 19.86 -9.62 29.58
CA LEU A 482 19.19 -10.18 28.41
C LEU A 482 19.83 -11.53 28.08
N VAL A 483 18.99 -12.57 27.99
CA VAL A 483 19.39 -13.95 27.77
C VAL A 483 18.93 -14.43 26.41
N GLN A 484 19.82 -15.08 25.68
CA GLN A 484 19.52 -15.87 24.50
C GLN A 484 19.33 -17.33 24.93
N ALA A 485 18.08 -17.80 24.91
CA ALA A 485 17.66 -19.08 25.47
C ALA A 485 17.57 -20.22 24.43
N GLN A 486 17.78 -19.92 23.14
CA GLN A 486 17.70 -20.90 22.07
C GLN A 486 18.78 -21.98 22.21
N LYS A 487 18.54 -23.13 21.58
CA LYS A 487 19.54 -24.21 21.49
C LYS A 487 20.69 -23.78 20.56
N GLY A 488 21.93 -23.99 21.00
CA GLY A 488 23.13 -23.71 20.21
C GLY A 488 23.88 -22.46 20.69
N ALA A 489 24.83 -21.99 19.87
CA ALA A 489 25.63 -20.81 20.19
C ALA A 489 24.80 -19.52 20.07
N ALA A 490 25.13 -18.52 20.90
CA ALA A 490 24.52 -17.19 20.83
C ALA A 490 24.74 -16.56 19.45
N LEU A 491 23.71 -15.90 18.94
CA LEU A 491 23.76 -15.12 17.71
C LEU A 491 24.18 -13.68 18.05
N GLU A 492 24.98 -13.06 17.19
CA GLU A 492 25.22 -11.62 17.27
C GLU A 492 23.92 -10.83 17.08
N LEU A 493 23.53 -10.07 18.10
CA LEU A 493 22.32 -9.24 18.07
C LEU A 493 22.56 -7.87 18.70
N HIS A 494 21.95 -6.85 18.11
CA HIS A 494 21.90 -5.49 18.63
C HIS A 494 20.45 -5.20 19.01
N VAL A 495 20.07 -5.48 20.26
CA VAL A 495 18.66 -5.50 20.67
C VAL A 495 18.24 -4.14 21.21
N PRO A 496 17.28 -3.43 20.57
CA PRO A 496 16.74 -2.19 21.11
C PRO A 496 16.03 -2.44 22.44
N VAL A 497 16.27 -1.60 23.43
CA VAL A 497 15.53 -1.58 24.69
C VAL A 497 14.97 -0.19 24.92
N LEU A 498 13.70 -0.13 25.30
CA LEU A 498 12.99 1.13 25.54
C LEU A 498 12.51 1.15 26.98
N VAL A 499 12.75 2.26 27.68
CA VAL A 499 12.21 2.50 29.03
C VAL A 499 11.11 3.56 28.94
N GLN A 500 9.87 3.14 29.19
CA GLN A 500 8.73 4.04 29.26
C GLN A 500 8.79 4.84 30.56
N THR A 501 8.60 6.16 30.49
CA THR A 501 8.50 7.01 31.68
C THR A 501 7.29 7.94 31.59
N ALA A 502 6.92 8.58 32.70
CA ALA A 502 5.83 9.56 32.73
C ALA A 502 6.08 10.84 31.87
N LYS A 503 7.32 11.09 31.42
CA LYS A 503 7.67 12.28 30.61
C LYS A 503 8.24 11.93 29.23
N GLY A 504 8.02 10.71 28.74
CA GLY A 504 8.54 10.23 27.47
C GLY A 504 9.39 8.96 27.59
N ASN A 505 9.80 8.43 26.45
CA ASN A 505 10.55 7.17 26.36
C ASN A 505 12.05 7.45 26.26
N VAL A 506 12.86 6.55 26.83
CA VAL A 506 14.32 6.52 26.64
C VAL A 506 14.67 5.23 25.94
N THR A 507 15.41 5.30 24.83
CA THR A 507 15.83 4.13 24.05
C THR A 507 17.33 3.93 24.20
N ASP A 508 17.76 2.67 24.29
CA ASP A 508 19.15 2.22 24.31
C ASP A 508 19.28 0.92 23.49
N THR A 509 20.50 0.46 23.22
CA THR A 509 20.75 -0.80 22.49
C THR A 509 21.63 -1.73 23.30
N VAL A 510 21.19 -2.97 23.48
CA VAL A 510 21.97 -4.01 24.16
C VAL A 510 22.69 -4.88 23.14
N HIS A 511 24.01 -4.79 23.11
CA HIS A 511 24.87 -5.56 22.22
C HIS A 511 25.12 -6.97 22.75
N CYS A 512 24.36 -7.93 22.23
CA CYS A 512 24.35 -9.32 22.67
C CYS A 512 25.27 -10.19 21.81
N PHE A 513 26.48 -10.43 22.29
CA PHE A 513 27.49 -11.30 21.66
C PHE A 513 27.62 -12.67 22.36
N THR A 514 27.00 -12.84 23.52
CA THR A 514 27.05 -14.05 24.34
C THR A 514 25.64 -14.45 24.75
N ALA A 515 25.49 -15.67 25.28
CA ALA A 515 24.19 -16.19 25.72
C ALA A 515 23.54 -15.35 26.83
N ARG A 516 24.33 -14.57 27.59
CA ARG A 516 23.87 -13.71 28.68
C ARG A 516 24.60 -12.38 28.63
N THR A 517 23.86 -11.29 28.48
CA THR A 517 24.41 -9.94 28.36
C THR A 517 23.78 -9.05 29.43
N ALA A 518 24.59 -8.48 30.31
CA ALA A 518 24.10 -7.51 31.29
C ALA A 518 23.83 -6.16 30.60
N PHE A 519 22.79 -5.45 31.04
CA PHE A 519 22.47 -4.12 30.54
C PHE A 519 22.16 -3.14 31.66
N THR A 520 22.31 -1.86 31.37
CA THR A 520 21.99 -0.76 32.29
C THR A 520 21.46 0.42 31.49
N VAL A 521 20.22 0.83 31.75
CA VAL A 521 19.60 2.01 31.13
C VAL A 521 19.31 3.05 32.21
N ARG A 522 19.59 4.32 31.93
CA ARG A 522 19.38 5.42 32.89
C ARG A 522 18.27 6.34 32.44
N THR A 523 17.40 6.73 33.36
CA THR A 523 16.31 7.68 33.12
C THR A 523 16.26 8.77 34.18
N LYS A 524 15.93 10.00 33.78
CA LYS A 524 15.74 11.12 34.73
C LYS A 524 14.43 11.02 35.49
N THR A 525 13.45 10.34 34.91
CA THR A 525 12.09 10.18 35.41
C THR A 525 11.82 8.72 35.75
N ARG A 526 10.85 8.50 36.65
CA ARG A 526 10.51 7.16 37.14
C ARG A 526 10.12 6.25 35.97
N PRO A 527 10.76 5.08 35.82
CA PRO A 527 10.44 4.14 34.78
C PRO A 527 9.15 3.38 35.11
N LEU A 528 8.32 3.14 34.08
CA LEU A 528 7.01 2.49 34.15
C LEU A 528 7.06 1.08 33.58
N ALA A 529 7.75 0.88 32.46
CA ALA A 529 7.96 -0.42 31.84
C ALA A 529 9.23 -0.42 30.99
N LEU A 530 9.75 -1.62 30.73
CA LEU A 530 10.88 -1.89 29.84
C LEU A 530 10.43 -2.84 28.71
N PRO A 531 9.92 -2.32 27.60
CA PRO A 531 9.84 -3.07 26.35
C PRO A 531 11.23 -3.36 25.75
N VAL A 532 11.47 -4.63 25.41
CA VAL A 532 12.64 -5.13 24.67
C VAL A 532 12.19 -5.44 23.25
N ASP A 533 12.93 -4.93 22.26
CA ASP A 533 12.61 -5.04 20.84
C ASP A 533 11.15 -4.67 20.49
N PRO A 534 10.63 -3.51 20.95
CA PRO A 534 9.21 -3.17 20.79
C PRO A 534 8.76 -2.95 19.34
N ALA A 535 9.68 -2.68 18.41
CA ALA A 535 9.39 -2.46 16.99
C ALA A 535 9.70 -3.69 16.10
N ALA A 536 10.01 -4.84 16.71
CA ALA A 536 10.40 -6.07 16.01
C ALA A 536 11.55 -5.81 15.02
N ASP A 537 12.64 -5.21 15.49
CA ASP A 537 13.80 -4.83 14.68
C ASP A 537 14.85 -5.95 14.57
N VAL A 538 14.80 -6.97 15.45
CA VAL A 538 15.74 -8.10 15.40
C VAL A 538 15.09 -9.40 14.95
N PHE A 539 15.84 -10.21 14.18
CA PHE A 539 15.40 -11.56 13.83
C PHE A 539 15.44 -12.48 15.06
N ARG A 540 14.27 -12.80 15.59
CA ARG A 540 14.10 -13.62 16.79
C ARG A 540 12.86 -14.52 16.69
N LEU A 541 12.87 -15.62 17.43
CA LEU A 541 11.68 -16.42 17.64
C LEU A 541 10.78 -15.65 18.63
N LEU A 542 9.59 -15.24 18.19
CA LEU A 542 8.61 -14.63 19.08
C LEU A 542 8.21 -15.64 20.16
N ASP A 543 8.01 -15.22 21.41
CA ASP A 543 7.35 -16.07 22.40
C ASP A 543 5.88 -16.28 21.97
N PRO A 544 5.25 -17.46 22.18
CA PRO A 544 3.84 -17.67 21.83
C PRO A 544 2.90 -16.61 22.37
N ARG A 545 3.22 -15.97 23.51
CA ARG A 545 2.39 -14.92 24.11
C ARG A 545 2.47 -13.59 23.36
N GLU A 546 3.50 -13.39 22.54
CA GLU A 546 3.66 -12.23 21.66
C GLU A 546 2.87 -12.36 20.35
N THR A 547 2.44 -13.58 20.02
CA THR A 547 1.60 -13.84 18.85
C THR A 547 0.16 -14.12 19.27
N PRO A 548 -0.84 -13.49 18.65
CA PRO A 548 -2.23 -13.89 18.89
C PRO A 548 -2.47 -15.29 18.35
N PRO A 549 -3.39 -16.07 18.95
CA PRO A 549 -3.69 -17.37 18.42
C PRO A 549 -4.34 -17.22 17.04
N SER A 550 -3.81 -17.91 16.04
CA SER A 550 -4.17 -17.68 14.64
C SER A 550 -4.34 -18.99 13.87
N LEU A 551 -5.04 -18.93 12.73
CA LEU A 551 -5.22 -20.11 11.87
C LEU A 551 -3.87 -20.73 11.47
N GLY A 552 -2.86 -19.90 11.21
CA GLY A 552 -1.51 -20.32 10.82
C GLY A 552 -0.79 -21.12 11.90
N GLN A 553 -1.12 -20.93 13.18
CA GLN A 553 -0.58 -21.79 14.25
C GLN A 553 -1.14 -23.21 14.17
N VAL A 554 -2.42 -23.34 13.83
CA VAL A 554 -3.08 -24.64 13.66
C VAL A 554 -2.56 -25.33 12.39
N PHE A 555 -2.58 -24.63 11.24
CA PHE A 555 -2.07 -25.17 9.97
C PHE A 555 -0.56 -25.45 9.96
N GLY A 556 0.21 -24.69 10.74
CA GLY A 556 1.65 -24.90 10.83
C GLY A 556 2.07 -26.08 11.72
N ASP A 557 1.15 -26.64 12.51
CA ASP A 557 1.46 -27.77 13.41
C ASP A 557 1.62 -29.06 12.63
N ALA A 558 2.66 -29.85 12.93
CA ALA A 558 2.89 -31.11 12.24
C ALA A 558 1.82 -32.18 12.55
N ARG A 559 1.14 -32.05 13.69
CA ARG A 559 0.06 -32.94 14.11
C ARG A 559 -1.17 -32.13 14.50
N VAL A 560 -2.32 -32.56 14.00
CA VAL A 560 -3.61 -31.93 14.30
C VAL A 560 -4.64 -33.00 14.65
N LEU A 561 -5.47 -32.72 15.65
CA LEU A 561 -6.68 -33.49 15.93
C LEU A 561 -7.91 -32.73 15.40
N ALA A 562 -8.62 -33.30 14.43
CA ALA A 562 -9.91 -32.81 13.96
C ALA A 562 -11.04 -33.54 14.71
N VAL A 563 -11.80 -32.78 15.51
CA VAL A 563 -12.89 -33.28 16.34
C VAL A 563 -14.23 -33.01 15.68
N LEU A 564 -14.90 -34.09 15.28
CA LEU A 564 -16.21 -34.08 14.63
C LEU A 564 -17.34 -34.05 15.68
N PRO A 565 -18.51 -33.46 15.36
CA PRO A 565 -19.65 -33.47 16.27
C PRO A 565 -20.33 -34.85 16.26
N ALA A 566 -20.29 -35.59 17.38
CA ALA A 566 -20.78 -36.97 17.46
C ALA A 566 -22.28 -37.11 17.15
N LYS A 567 -23.07 -36.06 17.44
CA LYS A 567 -24.52 -36.02 17.22
C LYS A 567 -24.92 -35.57 15.81
N ALA A 568 -23.97 -35.17 14.96
CA ALA A 568 -24.28 -34.79 13.58
C ALA A 568 -24.61 -36.00 12.72
N SER A 569 -25.35 -35.77 11.63
CA SER A 569 -25.68 -36.81 10.66
C SER A 569 -24.41 -37.41 10.01
N ALA A 570 -24.49 -38.63 9.49
CA ALA A 570 -23.35 -39.26 8.80
C ALA A 570 -22.86 -38.43 7.61
N THR A 571 -23.79 -37.81 6.87
CA THR A 571 -23.48 -36.92 5.73
C THR A 571 -22.72 -35.67 6.18
N GLU A 572 -23.16 -35.04 7.28
CA GLU A 572 -22.48 -33.86 7.83
C GLU A 572 -21.08 -34.20 8.34
N GLN A 573 -20.92 -35.32 9.07
CA GLN A 573 -19.61 -35.79 9.52
C GLN A 573 -18.67 -36.09 8.35
N ALA A 574 -19.19 -36.68 7.26
CA ALA A 574 -18.42 -36.93 6.05
C ALA A 574 -17.96 -35.62 5.40
N ALA A 575 -18.82 -34.61 5.29
CA ALA A 575 -18.48 -33.32 4.71
C ALA A 575 -17.38 -32.58 5.50
N TRP A 576 -17.49 -32.55 6.84
CA TRP A 576 -16.44 -32.03 7.72
C TRP A 576 -15.12 -32.79 7.58
N ARG A 577 -15.17 -34.12 7.51
CA ARG A 577 -13.98 -34.95 7.31
C ARG A 577 -13.33 -34.66 5.96
N THR A 578 -14.08 -34.62 4.86
CA THR A 578 -13.54 -34.32 3.52
C THR A 578 -12.86 -32.96 3.47
N MET A 579 -13.47 -31.93 4.08
CA MET A 579 -12.86 -30.60 4.15
C MET A 579 -11.53 -30.64 4.93
N ALA A 580 -11.51 -31.20 6.13
CA ALA A 580 -10.29 -31.25 6.94
C ALA A 580 -9.21 -32.13 6.31
N GLU A 581 -9.59 -33.26 5.69
CA GLU A 581 -8.68 -34.16 4.99
C GLU A 581 -7.96 -33.47 3.83
N SER A 582 -8.60 -32.50 3.17
CA SER A 582 -8.00 -31.72 2.08
C SER A 582 -6.77 -30.89 2.50
N TRP A 583 -6.55 -30.71 3.81
CA TRP A 583 -5.39 -30.01 4.35
C TRP A 583 -4.21 -30.92 4.69
N ARG A 584 -4.38 -32.24 4.63
CA ARG A 584 -3.30 -33.18 4.95
C ARG A 584 -2.14 -33.02 3.97
N SER A 585 -0.92 -33.03 4.49
CA SER A 585 0.32 -33.09 3.70
C SER A 585 1.39 -33.85 4.48
N ASP A 586 2.53 -34.15 3.85
CA ASP A 586 3.66 -34.85 4.49
C ASP A 586 4.17 -34.15 5.76
N GLY A 587 3.99 -32.83 5.85
CA GLY A 587 4.32 -32.02 7.02
C GLY A 587 3.14 -31.64 7.92
N HIS A 588 1.93 -32.17 7.66
CA HIS A 588 0.70 -31.81 8.37
C HIS A 588 -0.25 -33.01 8.48
N ALA A 589 -0.04 -33.83 9.51
CA ALA A 589 -0.85 -35.01 9.78
C ALA A 589 -2.15 -34.63 10.52
N ILE A 590 -3.28 -35.18 10.06
CA ILE A 590 -4.61 -34.93 10.64
C ILE A 590 -5.21 -36.25 11.11
N GLU A 591 -5.42 -36.35 12.42
CA GLU A 591 -6.14 -37.43 13.08
C GLU A 591 -7.59 -37.01 13.34
N PHE A 592 -8.52 -37.97 13.33
CA PHE A 592 -9.95 -37.70 13.55
C PHE A 592 -10.46 -38.39 14.80
N ALA A 593 -11.29 -37.68 15.55
CA ALA A 593 -12.10 -38.23 16.63
C ALA A 593 -13.45 -37.51 16.68
N THR A 594 -14.41 -38.05 17.41
CA THR A 594 -15.67 -37.36 17.73
C THR A 594 -15.57 -36.68 19.10
N ASP A 595 -16.38 -35.66 19.33
CA ASP A 595 -16.44 -34.96 20.63
C ASP A 595 -16.92 -35.87 21.79
N ALA A 596 -17.53 -37.02 21.50
CA ALA A 596 -17.85 -38.06 22.48
C ALA A 596 -16.64 -38.93 22.88
N GLU A 597 -15.65 -39.07 22.00
CA GLU A 597 -14.44 -39.86 22.24
C GLU A 597 -13.36 -39.05 22.96
N VAL A 598 -13.36 -37.72 22.79
CA VAL A 598 -12.33 -36.82 23.31
C VAL A 598 -12.70 -36.33 24.72
N LYS A 599 -12.11 -36.96 25.75
CA LYS A 599 -12.28 -36.53 27.16
C LYS A 599 -11.43 -35.33 27.54
N THR A 600 -10.21 -35.24 27.00
CA THR A 600 -9.25 -34.16 27.27
C THR A 600 -8.52 -33.83 25.99
N LEU A 601 -8.35 -32.55 25.70
CA LEU A 601 -7.64 -32.11 24.50
C LEU A 601 -6.13 -32.40 24.65
N PRO A 602 -5.50 -33.07 23.68
CA PRO A 602 -4.08 -33.38 23.72
C PRO A 602 -3.22 -32.11 23.63
N ALA A 603 -2.30 -31.93 24.57
CA ALA A 603 -1.44 -30.74 24.63
C ALA A 603 -0.26 -30.75 23.64
N ASP A 604 -0.03 -31.88 22.95
CA ASP A 604 1.11 -32.12 22.07
C ASP A 604 0.86 -31.76 20.59
N ARG A 605 -0.33 -31.24 20.27
CA ARG A 605 -0.83 -30.99 18.90
C ARG A 605 -1.84 -29.85 18.85
N ALA A 606 -2.10 -29.31 17.66
CA ALA A 606 -3.19 -28.36 17.47
C ALA A 606 -4.54 -29.08 17.30
N VAL A 607 -5.64 -28.35 17.47
CA VAL A 607 -7.00 -28.95 17.45
C VAL A 607 -7.95 -28.16 16.54
N TRP A 608 -8.66 -28.85 15.66
CA TRP A 608 -9.86 -28.33 15.00
C TRP A 608 -11.11 -28.88 15.66
N LEU A 609 -12.00 -28.02 16.11
CA LEU A 609 -13.36 -28.37 16.53
C LEU A 609 -14.30 -28.03 15.37
N LEU A 610 -15.01 -29.02 14.85
CA LEU A 610 -15.80 -28.87 13.63
C LEU A 610 -17.29 -28.93 13.95
N GLY A 611 -18.06 -28.04 13.32
CA GLY A 611 -19.51 -27.96 13.45
C GLY A 611 -19.98 -27.20 14.68
N ARG A 612 -21.17 -26.61 14.56
CA ARG A 612 -21.80 -25.83 15.64
C ARG A 612 -22.29 -26.71 16.80
N GLY A 613 -22.66 -27.95 16.50
CA GLY A 613 -23.11 -28.95 17.47
C GLY A 613 -21.98 -29.59 18.28
N ASN A 614 -20.72 -29.19 18.08
CA ASN A 614 -19.58 -29.72 18.81
C ASN A 614 -19.61 -29.25 20.28
N THR A 615 -19.80 -30.20 21.18
CA THR A 615 -19.99 -29.94 22.62
C THR A 615 -18.74 -29.39 23.29
N LEU A 616 -17.55 -29.77 22.81
CA LEU A 616 -16.30 -29.21 23.30
C LEU A 616 -16.16 -27.76 22.88
N ALA A 617 -16.55 -27.40 21.66
CA ALA A 617 -16.43 -26.04 21.14
C ALA A 617 -17.22 -25.04 21.98
N ALA A 618 -18.49 -25.34 22.29
CA ALA A 618 -19.34 -24.48 23.11
C ALA A 618 -18.72 -24.16 24.49
N SER A 619 -18.05 -25.15 25.11
CA SER A 619 -17.38 -24.95 26.41
C SER A 619 -16.08 -24.13 26.31
N ARG A 620 -15.32 -24.29 25.22
CA ARG A 620 -13.99 -23.66 25.06
C ARG A 620 -14.05 -22.27 24.42
N PHE A 621 -15.15 -21.97 23.74
CA PHE A 621 -15.44 -20.69 23.09
C PHE A 621 -16.67 -20.00 23.69
N ALA A 622 -17.01 -20.30 24.95
CA ALA A 622 -17.87 -19.41 25.73
C ALA A 622 -17.23 -18.00 25.70
N GLY A 623 -18.00 -17.01 25.25
CA GLY A 623 -17.51 -15.70 24.78
C GLY A 623 -16.59 -14.92 25.74
N GLY A 624 -16.06 -13.80 25.27
CA GLY A 624 -15.09 -12.99 26.04
C GLY A 624 -14.98 -11.57 25.52
N ALA A 625 -13.93 -10.85 25.93
CA ALA A 625 -13.70 -9.48 25.47
C ALA A 625 -13.53 -9.37 23.94
N ASP A 626 -13.02 -10.42 23.30
CA ASP A 626 -12.65 -10.41 21.87
C ASP A 626 -13.81 -10.73 20.91
N PHE A 627 -14.83 -11.47 21.35
CA PHE A 627 -16.00 -11.79 20.51
C PHE A 627 -17.24 -12.16 21.35
N ALA A 628 -18.42 -11.96 20.73
CA ALA A 628 -19.69 -12.45 21.24
C ALA A 628 -20.40 -13.30 20.18
N LEU A 629 -20.73 -14.54 20.52
CA LEU A 629 -21.46 -15.46 19.63
C LEU A 629 -22.82 -15.79 20.25
N THR A 630 -23.89 -15.49 19.51
CA THR A 630 -25.27 -15.86 19.84
C THR A 630 -25.76 -16.93 18.86
N ARG A 631 -27.04 -17.33 18.95
CA ARG A 631 -27.67 -18.23 17.98
C ARG A 631 -27.67 -17.65 16.56
N ASP A 632 -27.89 -16.35 16.43
CA ASP A 632 -28.16 -15.74 15.13
C ASP A 632 -27.07 -14.76 14.68
N THR A 633 -26.10 -14.45 15.55
CA THR A 633 -25.08 -13.43 15.28
C THR A 633 -23.72 -13.80 15.85
N LEU A 634 -22.68 -13.53 15.07
CA LEU A 634 -21.30 -13.44 15.54
C LEU A 634 -20.88 -11.97 15.54
N ARG A 635 -20.38 -11.49 16.67
CA ARG A 635 -19.83 -10.14 16.81
C ARG A 635 -18.36 -10.19 17.14
N VAL A 636 -17.53 -9.48 16.37
CA VAL A 636 -16.08 -9.39 16.53
C VAL A 636 -15.65 -7.96 16.27
N ASP A 637 -14.82 -7.37 17.13
CA ASP A 637 -14.31 -5.99 16.97
C ASP A 637 -15.40 -4.94 16.68
N GLY A 638 -16.60 -5.12 17.25
CA GLY A 638 -17.74 -4.23 17.06
C GLY A 638 -18.59 -4.52 15.82
N GLU A 639 -18.05 -5.23 14.83
CA GLU A 639 -18.76 -5.70 13.63
C GLU A 639 -19.63 -6.92 13.94
N ALA A 640 -20.82 -6.98 13.34
CA ALA A 640 -21.77 -8.08 13.53
C ALA A 640 -22.08 -8.76 12.20
N MET A 641 -22.04 -10.09 12.20
CA MET A 641 -22.38 -10.94 11.07
C MET A 641 -23.56 -11.85 11.44
N ALA A 642 -24.58 -11.89 10.58
CA ALA A 642 -25.68 -12.85 10.73
C ALA A 642 -25.17 -14.27 10.50
N MET A 643 -25.73 -15.26 11.21
CA MET A 643 -25.33 -16.66 11.03
C MET A 643 -26.01 -17.32 9.84
N THR A 644 -27.22 -16.89 9.47
CA THR A 644 -27.94 -17.44 8.32
C THR A 644 -27.18 -17.20 7.03
N GLY A 645 -26.93 -18.27 6.25
CA GLY A 645 -26.17 -18.20 5.00
C GLY A 645 -24.67 -17.96 5.15
N HIS A 646 -24.14 -18.02 6.38
CA HIS A 646 -22.75 -17.69 6.68
C HIS A 646 -21.97 -18.83 7.35
N CYS A 647 -20.65 -18.72 7.28
CA CYS A 647 -19.68 -19.57 7.99
C CYS A 647 -18.82 -18.72 8.92
N GLY A 648 -18.41 -19.29 10.04
CA GLY A 648 -17.53 -18.64 11.01
C GLY A 648 -16.35 -19.51 11.40
N VAL A 649 -15.21 -18.85 11.63
CA VAL A 649 -14.01 -19.45 12.20
C VAL A 649 -13.55 -18.62 13.38
N LEU A 650 -13.27 -19.27 14.51
CA LEU A 650 -12.71 -18.65 15.71
C LEU A 650 -11.50 -19.45 16.17
N VAL A 651 -10.42 -18.78 16.53
CA VAL A 651 -9.19 -19.42 17.04
C VAL A 651 -8.92 -18.96 18.47
N ARG A 652 -8.49 -19.88 19.32
CA ARG A 652 -8.05 -19.63 20.69
C ARG A 652 -6.75 -20.35 20.97
N ARG A 653 -6.04 -19.88 21.99
CA ARG A 653 -4.85 -20.56 22.49
C ARG A 653 -5.25 -21.87 23.17
N HIS A 654 -4.46 -22.92 22.96
CA HIS A 654 -4.74 -24.22 23.56
C HIS A 654 -4.56 -24.12 25.09
N PRO A 655 -5.55 -24.56 25.90
CA PRO A 655 -5.53 -24.34 27.35
C PRO A 655 -4.42 -25.12 28.07
N GLY A 656 -3.97 -26.25 27.51
CA GLY A 656 -2.89 -27.06 28.05
C GLY A 656 -1.50 -26.77 27.46
N ALA A 657 -1.40 -25.88 26.47
CA ALA A 657 -0.14 -25.61 25.78
C ALA A 657 -0.14 -24.22 25.15
N VAL A 658 0.62 -23.29 25.73
CA VAL A 658 0.70 -21.90 25.26
C VAL A 658 1.20 -21.78 23.81
N GLU A 659 2.02 -22.75 23.38
CA GLU A 659 2.61 -22.87 22.04
C GLU A 659 1.61 -23.33 20.96
N LYS A 660 0.45 -23.86 21.36
CA LYS A 660 -0.51 -24.51 20.47
C LYS A 660 -1.80 -23.69 20.37
N ALA A 661 -2.54 -23.89 19.28
CA ALA A 661 -3.83 -23.25 19.04
C ALA A 661 -4.92 -24.30 18.85
N MET A 662 -6.16 -23.86 19.11
CA MET A 662 -7.37 -24.58 18.78
C MET A 662 -8.28 -23.68 17.96
N GLY A 663 -8.82 -24.20 16.87
CA GLY A 663 -9.78 -23.50 16.02
C GLY A 663 -11.16 -24.14 16.08
N TRP A 664 -12.19 -23.33 15.95
CA TRP A 664 -13.58 -23.76 15.81
C TRP A 664 -14.12 -23.27 14.48
N ILE A 665 -14.59 -24.21 13.65
CA ILE A 665 -15.20 -23.93 12.35
C ILE A 665 -16.67 -24.35 12.42
N PHE A 666 -17.55 -23.47 11.99
CA PHE A 666 -18.98 -23.73 11.89
C PHE A 666 -19.56 -23.09 10.63
N ALA A 667 -20.58 -23.71 10.04
CA ALA A 667 -21.23 -23.28 8.82
C ALA A 667 -22.75 -23.51 8.95
N ASP A 668 -23.54 -22.59 8.41
CA ASP A 668 -25.00 -22.73 8.30
C ASP A 668 -25.38 -23.68 7.15
N ASP A 669 -24.67 -23.58 6.02
CA ASP A 669 -24.83 -24.45 4.86
C ASP A 669 -23.55 -25.28 4.60
N MET A 670 -23.69 -26.60 4.53
CA MET A 670 -22.58 -27.52 4.27
C MET A 670 -22.04 -27.41 2.84
N ALA A 671 -22.80 -26.86 1.90
CA ALA A 671 -22.33 -26.60 0.54
C ALA A 671 -21.14 -25.62 0.50
N ALA A 672 -20.95 -24.81 1.55
CA ALA A 672 -19.83 -23.88 1.69
C ALA A 672 -18.49 -24.56 2.01
N LEU A 673 -18.49 -25.79 2.55
CA LEU A 673 -17.28 -26.42 3.10
C LEU A 673 -16.15 -26.64 2.09
N PRO A 674 -16.39 -27.08 0.84
CA PRO A 674 -15.31 -27.23 -0.13
C PRO A 674 -14.59 -25.91 -0.43
N GLY A 675 -15.34 -24.81 -0.59
CA GLY A 675 -14.78 -23.48 -0.80
C GLY A 675 -14.05 -22.95 0.43
N LEU A 676 -14.59 -23.20 1.63
CA LEU A 676 -13.97 -22.84 2.89
C LEU A 676 -12.64 -23.59 3.10
N GLY A 677 -12.62 -24.90 2.81
CA GLY A 677 -11.44 -25.75 2.83
C GLY A 677 -10.30 -25.16 1.98
N ARG A 678 -10.59 -24.72 0.76
CA ARG A 678 -9.60 -24.05 -0.09
C ARG A 678 -9.14 -22.69 0.48
N LYS A 679 -10.05 -21.91 1.06
CA LYS A 679 -9.78 -20.52 1.46
C LYS A 679 -9.02 -20.39 2.78
N LEU A 680 -9.32 -21.19 3.80
CA LEU A 680 -8.80 -21.00 5.17
C LEU A 680 -7.25 -21.00 5.30
N PRO A 681 -6.48 -21.82 4.57
CA PRO A 681 -5.01 -21.76 4.61
C PRO A 681 -4.43 -20.38 4.27
N HIS A 682 -5.14 -19.56 3.49
CA HIS A 682 -4.71 -18.21 3.11
C HIS A 682 -4.91 -17.13 4.18
N TYR A 683 -5.62 -17.46 5.26
CA TYR A 683 -5.96 -16.51 6.33
C TYR A 683 -5.12 -16.75 7.61
N GLY A 684 -3.90 -17.30 7.47
CA GLY A 684 -3.09 -17.77 8.58
C GLY A 684 -2.79 -16.77 9.71
N LYS A 685 -2.82 -15.45 9.44
CA LYS A 685 -2.59 -14.43 10.48
C LYS A 685 -3.81 -14.09 11.34
N TYR A 686 -5.01 -14.38 10.84
CA TYR A 686 -6.25 -13.99 11.50
C TYR A 686 -6.62 -14.95 12.62
N SER A 687 -7.38 -14.43 13.58
CA SER A 687 -7.90 -15.17 14.73
C SER A 687 -9.40 -15.42 14.63
N ALA A 688 -10.12 -14.60 13.87
CA ALA A 688 -11.51 -14.82 13.53
C ALA A 688 -11.79 -14.45 12.07
N LEU A 689 -12.69 -15.21 11.44
CA LEU A 689 -13.15 -14.99 10.08
C LEU A 689 -14.65 -15.26 9.97
N GLY A 690 -15.30 -14.52 9.09
CA GLY A 690 -16.67 -14.77 8.65
C GLY A 690 -16.76 -14.80 7.14
N PHE A 691 -17.56 -15.72 6.61
CA PHE A 691 -17.78 -15.86 5.18
C PHE A 691 -19.27 -15.96 4.85
N GLU A 692 -19.65 -15.42 3.69
CA GLU A 692 -21.02 -15.44 3.16
C GLU A 692 -21.12 -16.36 1.94
N GLY A 693 -22.22 -17.11 1.84
CA GLY A 693 -22.59 -17.88 0.65
C GLY A 693 -21.92 -19.25 0.53
N THR A 694 -22.34 -20.01 -0.49
CA THR A 694 -21.85 -21.37 -0.77
C THR A 694 -20.50 -21.40 -1.49
N GLU A 695 -20.11 -20.32 -2.17
CA GLU A 695 -18.74 -20.06 -2.58
C GLU A 695 -18.17 -18.97 -1.65
N PRO A 696 -17.56 -19.33 -0.50
CA PRO A 696 -17.54 -18.47 0.68
C PRO A 696 -16.77 -17.16 0.46
N VAL A 697 -17.43 -16.00 0.49
CA VAL A 697 -16.81 -14.67 0.37
C VAL A 697 -16.49 -14.12 1.75
N ASN A 698 -15.27 -13.65 2.00
CA ASN A 698 -14.91 -13.13 3.33
C ASN A 698 -15.63 -11.79 3.59
N VAL A 699 -16.40 -11.74 4.68
CA VAL A 699 -17.17 -10.56 5.11
C VAL A 699 -16.78 -10.06 6.50
N LEU A 700 -16.00 -10.84 7.26
CA LEU A 700 -15.49 -10.48 8.57
C LEU A 700 -14.07 -11.04 8.75
N LYS A 701 -13.16 -10.24 9.32
CA LYS A 701 -11.82 -10.67 9.68
C LYS A 701 -11.33 -9.91 10.90
N ALA A 702 -10.71 -10.62 11.85
CA ALA A 702 -10.12 -10.01 13.03
C ALA A 702 -8.89 -10.77 13.50
N GLN A 703 -8.03 -10.09 14.23
CA GLN A 703 -6.84 -10.63 14.87
C GLN A 703 -6.85 -10.21 16.33
N TRP A 704 -6.73 -11.17 17.25
CA TRP A 704 -6.74 -10.86 18.68
C TRP A 704 -5.53 -10.03 19.09
N SER A 705 -5.65 -9.32 20.22
CA SER A 705 -4.52 -8.58 20.79
C SER A 705 -3.61 -9.49 21.59
N ALA A 706 -2.30 -9.45 21.31
CA ALA A 706 -1.27 -10.09 22.14
C ALA A 706 -0.78 -9.10 23.21
N THR A 707 -1.32 -9.18 24.43
CA THR A 707 -1.08 -8.21 25.50
C THR A 707 -0.06 -8.64 26.56
N ASP A 708 0.41 -9.90 26.52
CA ASP A 708 1.24 -10.52 27.57
C ASP A 708 2.64 -10.91 27.06
N SER A 709 3.32 -9.99 26.36
CA SER A 709 4.69 -10.22 25.89
C SER A 709 5.66 -10.32 27.07
N PRO A 710 6.47 -11.40 27.20
CA PRO A 710 7.54 -11.48 28.20
C PRO A 710 8.68 -10.49 27.95
N LEU A 711 8.76 -9.93 26.74
CA LEU A 711 9.71 -8.86 26.41
C LEU A 711 9.22 -7.48 26.86
N ARG A 712 8.03 -7.36 27.43
CA ARG A 712 7.57 -6.13 28.08
C ARG A 712 7.55 -6.32 29.60
N VAL A 713 8.61 -5.88 30.27
CA VAL A 713 8.69 -5.95 31.74
C VAL A 713 7.98 -4.76 32.37
N ALA A 714 6.89 -4.99 33.09
CA ALA A 714 6.24 -3.96 33.90
C ALA A 714 7.13 -3.61 35.11
N LEU A 715 7.50 -2.33 35.23
CA LEU A 715 8.31 -1.82 36.35
C LEU A 715 7.44 -1.13 37.41
N GLN A 716 6.17 -0.87 37.08
CA GLN A 716 5.11 -0.35 37.95
C GLN A 716 3.78 -1.05 37.62
N ALA A 717 2.84 -1.06 38.58
CA ALA A 717 1.56 -1.76 38.43
C ALA A 717 0.66 -1.23 37.30
N SER A 718 0.77 0.05 36.94
CA SER A 718 0.00 0.68 35.86
C SER A 718 0.94 1.30 34.81
N ALA A 719 1.42 0.47 33.88
CA ALA A 719 2.23 0.93 32.75
C ALA A 719 1.36 1.09 31.49
N PRO A 720 1.31 2.28 30.86
CA PRO A 720 0.51 2.51 29.66
C PRO A 720 1.03 1.66 28.49
N GLN A 721 0.12 1.27 27.59
CA GLN A 721 0.49 0.58 26.36
C GLN A 721 1.40 1.48 25.51
N LEU A 722 2.38 0.88 24.85
CA LEU A 722 3.26 1.62 23.94
C LEU A 722 2.45 2.01 22.69
N PRO A 723 2.49 3.27 22.23
CA PRO A 723 2.01 3.59 20.90
C PRO A 723 2.85 2.84 19.84
N PRO A 724 2.31 2.61 18.63
CA PRO A 724 3.09 2.06 17.52
C PRO A 724 4.37 2.86 17.30
N LEU A 725 5.50 2.16 17.17
CA LEU A 725 6.78 2.77 16.84
C LEU A 725 6.96 2.75 15.33
N THR A 726 7.33 3.90 14.77
CA THR A 726 7.58 4.06 13.33
C THR A 726 9.03 4.44 13.09
N HIS A 727 9.61 3.88 12.02
CA HIS A 727 10.88 4.33 11.46
C HIS A 727 10.58 5.19 10.22
N PRO A 728 11.39 6.22 9.91
CA PRO A 728 11.32 6.89 8.63
C PRO A 728 11.48 5.90 7.46
N ALA A 729 10.70 6.08 6.40
CA ALA A 729 10.78 5.22 5.23
C ALA A 729 12.14 5.37 4.52
N LEU A 730 12.69 4.25 4.03
CA LEU A 730 13.96 4.27 3.27
C LEU A 730 13.85 5.08 1.97
N ALA A 731 12.69 5.15 1.36
CA ALA A 731 12.38 6.01 0.23
C ALA A 731 10.87 6.28 0.23
N GLU A 732 10.46 7.35 -0.44
CA GLU A 732 9.06 7.75 -0.60
C GLU A 732 8.71 7.76 -2.08
N LEU A 733 7.46 7.46 -2.40
CA LEU A 733 6.95 7.63 -3.75
C LEU A 733 7.03 9.10 -4.17
N PRO A 734 7.40 9.41 -5.43
CA PRO A 734 7.28 10.77 -5.92
C PRO A 734 5.81 11.20 -5.82
N PRO A 735 5.52 12.35 -5.20
CA PRO A 735 4.15 12.79 -5.02
C PRO A 735 3.56 13.16 -6.38
N VAL A 736 2.35 12.67 -6.67
CA VAL A 736 1.61 13.03 -7.90
C VAL A 736 1.25 14.52 -7.89
N PHE A 737 1.07 15.07 -6.69
CA PHE A 737 0.70 16.46 -6.46
C PHE A 737 1.87 17.25 -5.90
N SER A 738 2.02 18.49 -6.37
CA SER A 738 3.10 19.35 -5.88
C SER A 738 2.68 20.02 -4.56
N GLU A 739 3.30 19.61 -3.45
CA GLU A 739 3.19 20.29 -2.15
C GLU A 739 3.49 21.78 -2.30
N GLN A 740 4.63 22.10 -2.93
CA GLN A 740 5.08 23.48 -3.12
C GLN A 740 4.06 24.30 -3.92
N ALA A 741 3.51 23.75 -5.01
CA ALA A 741 2.53 24.47 -5.81
C ALA A 741 1.26 24.76 -5.01
N MET A 742 0.75 23.81 -4.21
CA MET A 742 -0.42 24.05 -3.36
C MET A 742 -0.13 25.10 -2.28
N LEU A 743 1.01 25.02 -1.60
CA LEU A 743 1.42 26.02 -0.60
C LEU A 743 1.60 27.41 -1.22
N ASP A 744 2.13 27.53 -2.43
CA ASP A 744 2.27 28.81 -3.12
C ASP A 744 0.92 29.42 -3.50
N ARG A 745 -0.05 28.58 -3.91
CA ARG A 745 -1.44 29.01 -4.14
C ARG A 745 -2.10 29.48 -2.86
N VAL A 746 -1.92 28.77 -1.74
CA VAL A 746 -2.41 29.21 -0.43
C VAL A 746 -1.79 30.55 -0.06
N ARG A 747 -0.46 30.68 -0.12
CA ARG A 747 0.26 31.93 0.20
C ARG A 747 -0.26 33.10 -0.62
N TRP A 748 -0.54 32.88 -1.91
CA TRP A 748 -1.08 33.92 -2.77
C TRP A 748 -2.51 34.33 -2.37
N LEU A 749 -3.40 33.35 -2.14
CA LEU A 749 -4.79 33.61 -1.76
C LEU A 749 -4.89 34.24 -0.36
N ALA A 750 -4.05 33.81 0.58
CA ALA A 750 -4.02 34.28 1.96
C ALA A 750 -3.13 35.51 2.18
N ALA A 751 -2.55 36.06 1.11
CA ALA A 751 -1.68 37.23 1.21
C ALA A 751 -2.47 38.43 1.77
N PRO A 752 -1.87 39.29 2.61
CA PRO A 752 -2.53 40.48 3.15
C PRO A 752 -3.14 41.39 2.08
N GLU A 753 -2.54 41.43 0.89
CA GLU A 753 -3.02 42.17 -0.29
C GLU A 753 -4.34 41.64 -0.85
N ARG A 754 -4.78 40.43 -0.45
CA ARG A 754 -6.11 39.88 -0.77
C ARG A 754 -7.17 40.32 0.23
N GLU A 755 -6.80 41.13 1.23
CA GLU A 755 -7.72 41.76 2.18
C GLU A 755 -8.63 40.75 2.91
N GLY A 756 -8.14 39.52 3.10
CA GLY A 756 -8.89 38.41 3.69
C GLY A 756 -10.09 37.94 2.87
N ARG A 757 -10.15 38.29 1.58
CA ARG A 757 -11.16 37.87 0.60
C ARG A 757 -12.59 38.11 1.11
N GLY A 758 -12.79 39.23 1.81
CA GLY A 758 -14.09 39.62 2.35
C GLY A 758 -15.07 40.03 1.26
N VAL A 759 -16.36 39.80 1.50
CA VAL A 759 -17.45 40.25 0.63
C VAL A 759 -17.34 41.76 0.34
N GLY A 760 -17.22 42.12 -0.93
CA GLY A 760 -17.09 43.50 -1.41
C GLY A 760 -15.66 44.07 -1.41
N THR A 761 -14.64 43.27 -1.10
CA THR A 761 -13.22 43.69 -1.18
C THR A 761 -12.64 43.53 -2.58
N LYS A 762 -11.60 44.32 -2.91
CA LYS A 762 -10.86 44.15 -4.17
C LYS A 762 -10.14 42.80 -4.21
N GLY A 763 -9.64 42.36 -3.06
CA GLY A 763 -8.97 41.07 -2.92
C GLY A 763 -9.84 39.84 -3.21
N LEU A 764 -11.16 39.90 -2.95
CA LEU A 764 -12.11 38.87 -3.37
C LEU A 764 -12.22 38.83 -4.90
N ASP A 765 -12.38 39.98 -5.54
CA ASP A 765 -12.49 40.10 -6.99
C ASP A 765 -11.23 39.65 -7.74
N GLU A 766 -10.05 40.01 -7.22
CA GLU A 766 -8.77 39.58 -7.78
C GLU A 766 -8.54 38.08 -7.58
N SER A 767 -9.04 37.49 -6.48
CA SER A 767 -9.01 36.04 -6.27
C SER A 767 -9.85 35.30 -7.31
N ALA A 768 -11.05 35.78 -7.62
CA ALA A 768 -11.92 35.18 -8.64
C ALA A 768 -11.24 35.16 -10.02
N GLU A 769 -10.65 36.29 -10.44
CA GLU A 769 -9.92 36.40 -11.70
C GLU A 769 -8.71 35.46 -11.75
N TRP A 770 -7.96 35.38 -10.65
CA TRP A 770 -6.78 34.53 -10.57
C TRP A 770 -7.15 33.04 -10.64
N ILE A 771 -8.22 32.61 -9.95
CA ILE A 771 -8.72 31.22 -10.02
C ILE A 771 -9.14 30.88 -11.46
N ALA A 772 -9.91 31.76 -12.12
CA ALA A 772 -10.33 31.58 -13.50
C ALA A 772 -9.11 31.49 -14.46
N ALA A 773 -8.07 32.29 -14.21
CA ALA A 773 -6.84 32.24 -14.99
C ALA A 773 -6.09 30.91 -14.83
N ARG A 774 -6.04 30.35 -13.61
CA ARG A 774 -5.46 29.01 -13.37
C ARG A 774 -6.27 27.91 -14.07
N MET A 775 -7.59 27.93 -13.95
CA MET A 775 -8.46 26.96 -14.62
C MET A 775 -8.28 26.99 -16.15
N ARG A 776 -8.14 28.18 -16.74
CA ARG A 776 -7.83 28.36 -18.17
C ARG A 776 -6.46 27.82 -18.55
N GLU A 777 -5.44 28.09 -17.73
CA GLU A 777 -4.07 27.59 -17.94
C GLU A 777 -4.03 26.06 -17.97
N PHE A 778 -4.88 25.40 -17.18
CA PHE A 778 -4.98 23.93 -17.15
C PHE A 778 -5.82 23.35 -18.29
N GLY A 779 -6.38 24.18 -19.17
CA GLY A 779 -7.18 23.74 -20.32
C GLY A 779 -8.64 23.40 -20.00
N LEU A 780 -9.16 23.82 -18.85
CA LEU A 780 -10.60 23.65 -18.54
C LEU A 780 -11.47 24.57 -19.40
N GLU A 781 -12.65 24.10 -19.79
CA GLU A 781 -13.66 24.90 -20.48
C GLU A 781 -14.39 25.84 -19.49
N PRO A 782 -14.83 27.05 -19.92
CA PRO A 782 -15.64 27.93 -19.09
C PRO A 782 -17.05 27.36 -18.85
N GLY A 783 -17.50 27.30 -17.60
CA GLY A 783 -18.83 26.79 -17.23
C GLY A 783 -19.80 27.82 -16.63
N GLY A 784 -19.43 29.10 -16.60
CA GLY A 784 -20.25 30.20 -16.11
C GLY A 784 -21.13 30.84 -17.20
N ASP A 785 -21.60 32.05 -16.92
CA ASP A 785 -22.55 32.76 -17.76
C ASP A 785 -21.91 33.14 -19.10
N ASN A 786 -22.67 33.03 -20.20
CA ASN A 786 -22.30 33.47 -21.55
C ASN A 786 -20.93 32.94 -22.04
N GLY A 787 -20.55 31.72 -21.65
CA GLY A 787 -19.26 31.13 -22.04
C GLY A 787 -18.06 31.71 -21.30
N THR A 788 -18.27 32.38 -20.16
CA THR A 788 -17.22 32.84 -19.26
C THR A 788 -16.99 31.85 -18.12
N TYR A 789 -15.93 32.02 -17.32
CA TYR A 789 -15.75 31.23 -16.09
C TYR A 789 -16.61 31.74 -14.92
N PHE A 790 -17.35 32.84 -15.08
CA PHE A 790 -18.01 33.52 -13.98
C PHE A 790 -19.52 33.33 -14.03
N GLN A 791 -20.10 32.92 -12.91
CA GLN A 791 -21.54 33.06 -12.67
C GLN A 791 -21.75 34.23 -11.71
N ALA A 792 -22.29 35.34 -12.21
CA ALA A 792 -22.37 36.60 -11.49
C ALA A 792 -23.77 36.83 -10.88
N PHE A 793 -23.82 37.28 -9.63
CA PHE A 793 -25.07 37.60 -8.94
C PHE A 793 -24.89 38.74 -7.95
N THR A 794 -25.99 39.36 -7.52
CA THR A 794 -25.95 40.50 -6.59
C THR A 794 -26.56 40.13 -5.25
N THR A 795 -25.97 40.60 -4.15
CA THR A 795 -26.50 40.43 -2.79
C THR A 795 -26.39 41.72 -1.98
N THR A 796 -27.28 41.91 -1.01
CA THR A 796 -27.22 43.00 -0.02
C THR A 796 -26.59 42.54 1.30
N LYS A 797 -26.27 41.25 1.44
CA LYS A 797 -25.53 40.72 2.60
C LYS A 797 -24.06 41.08 2.48
N SER A 798 -23.73 42.31 2.84
CA SER A 798 -22.37 42.85 2.86
C SER A 798 -22.13 43.60 4.18
N PRO A 799 -20.87 43.93 4.54
CA PRO A 799 -20.54 44.61 5.79
C PRO A 799 -21.37 45.87 6.08
N ASN A 800 -21.75 46.61 5.03
CA ASN A 800 -22.50 47.88 5.15
C ASN A 800 -23.95 47.78 4.64
N GLY A 801 -24.44 46.58 4.33
CA GLY A 801 -25.76 46.37 3.72
C GLY A 801 -25.89 46.90 2.28
N GLN A 802 -24.76 47.29 1.66
CA GLN A 802 -24.73 47.75 0.27
C GLN A 802 -24.84 46.58 -0.69
N SER A 803 -25.47 46.84 -1.84
CA SER A 803 -25.54 45.90 -2.94
C SER A 803 -24.15 45.66 -3.54
N VAL A 804 -23.68 44.42 -3.50
CA VAL A 804 -22.39 44.00 -4.07
C VAL A 804 -22.59 42.88 -5.08
N THR A 805 -21.79 42.87 -6.14
CA THR A 805 -21.77 41.79 -7.12
C THR A 805 -20.74 40.74 -6.69
N LEU A 806 -21.16 39.49 -6.67
CA LEU A 806 -20.37 38.32 -6.35
C LEU A 806 -20.27 37.40 -7.57
N ARG A 807 -19.22 36.59 -7.65
CA ARG A 807 -18.93 35.71 -8.79
C ARG A 807 -18.56 34.32 -8.32
N ASN A 808 -19.34 33.30 -8.65
CA ASN A 808 -18.84 31.92 -8.60
C ASN A 808 -17.89 31.70 -9.79
N VAL A 809 -16.82 30.92 -9.60
CA VAL A 809 -15.88 30.57 -10.68
C VAL A 809 -16.05 29.10 -11.06
N ILE A 810 -16.35 28.81 -12.33
CA ILE A 810 -16.71 27.48 -12.82
C ILE A 810 -15.82 27.09 -13.99
N GLY A 811 -15.00 26.06 -13.81
CA GLY A 811 -14.21 25.41 -14.84
C GLY A 811 -14.66 23.98 -15.09
N VAL A 812 -14.66 23.53 -16.35
CA VAL A 812 -15.25 22.26 -16.77
C VAL A 812 -14.20 21.39 -17.47
N LEU A 813 -14.01 20.16 -16.97
CA LEU A 813 -13.31 19.09 -17.68
C LEU A 813 -14.35 18.19 -18.37
N ARG A 814 -14.46 18.32 -19.69
CA ARG A 814 -15.48 17.63 -20.48
C ARG A 814 -15.28 16.11 -20.46
N GLY A 815 -16.34 15.38 -20.12
CA GLY A 815 -16.33 13.91 -20.15
C GLY A 815 -16.33 13.33 -21.56
N ALA A 816 -15.74 12.14 -21.71
CA ALA A 816 -15.58 11.46 -23.00
C ALA A 816 -16.84 10.70 -23.47
N ALA A 817 -17.71 10.28 -22.54
CA ALA A 817 -18.83 9.39 -22.86
C ALA A 817 -20.07 10.17 -23.37
N PRO A 818 -20.46 10.01 -24.66
CA PRO A 818 -21.56 10.78 -25.25
C PRO A 818 -22.91 10.53 -24.57
N GLU A 819 -23.15 9.32 -24.07
CA GLU A 819 -24.40 8.95 -23.38
C GLU A 819 -24.55 9.62 -22.02
N ARG A 820 -23.46 10.19 -21.47
CA ARG A 820 -23.43 10.95 -20.21
C ARG A 820 -23.33 12.45 -20.46
N ALA A 821 -23.51 12.91 -21.69
CA ALA A 821 -23.47 14.32 -22.02
C ALA A 821 -24.48 15.12 -21.17
N GLY A 822 -23.99 16.17 -20.50
CA GLY A 822 -24.79 17.01 -19.61
C GLY A 822 -24.96 16.48 -18.18
N GLN A 823 -24.41 15.30 -17.86
CA GLN A 823 -24.20 14.87 -16.47
C GLN A 823 -22.87 15.38 -15.94
N ALA A 824 -22.80 15.67 -14.65
CA ALA A 824 -21.56 16.15 -14.03
C ALA A 824 -21.35 15.60 -12.61
N ALA A 825 -20.09 15.37 -12.25
CA ALA A 825 -19.64 15.32 -10.87
C ALA A 825 -19.06 16.69 -10.49
N LEU A 826 -19.35 17.19 -9.29
CA LEU A 826 -18.88 18.52 -8.86
C LEU A 826 -17.80 18.37 -7.78
N LEU A 827 -16.68 19.06 -7.97
CA LEU A 827 -15.67 19.29 -6.94
C LEU A 827 -15.68 20.78 -6.58
N THR A 828 -15.93 21.09 -5.31
CA THR A 828 -16.21 22.48 -4.90
C THR A 828 -15.35 22.91 -3.72
N ALA A 829 -15.12 24.21 -3.61
CA ALA A 829 -14.54 24.88 -2.44
C ALA A 829 -15.03 26.34 -2.44
N HIS A 830 -15.00 27.04 -1.30
CA HIS A 830 -15.21 28.50 -1.31
C HIS A 830 -13.89 29.25 -1.31
N TYR A 831 -13.86 30.42 -1.93
CA TYR A 831 -12.67 31.26 -2.02
C TYR A 831 -12.79 32.57 -1.24
N ASP A 832 -13.97 32.91 -0.71
CA ASP A 832 -14.11 34.01 0.24
C ASP A 832 -13.64 33.63 1.64
N HIS A 833 -13.43 34.64 2.47
CA HIS A 833 -13.28 34.51 3.92
C HIS A 833 -13.77 35.81 4.61
N LEU A 834 -13.49 35.99 5.89
CA LEU A 834 -14.07 37.06 6.73
C LEU A 834 -13.55 38.48 6.44
N GLY A 835 -12.58 38.66 5.55
CA GLY A 835 -11.99 39.98 5.27
C GLY A 835 -11.37 40.63 6.50
N ARG A 836 -12.04 41.65 7.06
CA ARG A 836 -11.64 42.33 8.30
C ARG A 836 -12.42 41.88 9.54
N GLY A 837 -13.11 40.74 9.44
CA GLY A 837 -13.93 40.17 10.49
C GLY A 837 -15.44 40.38 10.29
N TRP A 838 -15.96 40.20 9.09
CA TRP A 838 -17.40 40.18 8.86
C TRP A 838 -17.79 38.89 8.14
N PRO A 839 -18.92 38.24 8.48
CA PRO A 839 -19.95 38.68 9.43
C PRO A 839 -19.75 38.27 10.90
N ASP A 840 -18.80 37.37 11.18
CA ASP A 840 -18.57 36.81 12.53
C ASP A 840 -17.10 37.03 12.95
N VAL A 841 -16.84 38.00 13.83
CA VAL A 841 -15.49 38.29 14.33
C VAL A 841 -15.44 38.25 15.84
N HIS A 842 -14.34 37.70 16.35
CA HIS A 842 -14.00 37.79 17.76
C HIS A 842 -13.68 39.24 18.14
N ALA A 843 -14.26 39.74 19.23
CA ALA A 843 -14.07 41.15 19.65
C ALA A 843 -12.59 41.61 19.70
N GLY A 844 -11.65 40.72 20.05
CA GLY A 844 -10.20 41.01 20.08
C GLY A 844 -9.50 41.09 18.73
N ASP A 845 -10.17 40.71 17.64
CA ASP A 845 -9.65 40.62 16.28
C ASP A 845 -10.36 41.55 15.28
N ALA A 846 -11.31 42.36 15.77
CA ALA A 846 -12.03 43.33 14.95
C ALA A 846 -11.08 44.25 14.16
N GLY A 847 -11.30 44.35 12.85
CA GLY A 847 -10.54 45.21 11.93
C GLY A 847 -9.24 44.61 11.41
N LYS A 848 -8.75 43.51 11.97
CA LYS A 848 -7.57 42.77 11.49
C LYS A 848 -7.93 41.95 10.25
N VAL A 849 -6.96 41.75 9.36
CA VAL A 849 -7.14 40.90 8.18
C VAL A 849 -7.19 39.44 8.62
N HIS A 850 -8.24 38.74 8.22
CA HIS A 850 -8.41 37.31 8.40
C HIS A 850 -7.88 36.63 7.14
N ALA A 851 -6.69 36.05 7.20
CA ALA A 851 -6.01 35.54 6.01
C ALA A 851 -6.71 34.30 5.41
N GLY A 852 -7.35 33.47 6.25
CA GLY A 852 -8.10 32.31 5.80
C GLY A 852 -7.25 31.32 5.03
N ALA A 853 -6.06 31.01 5.54
CA ALA A 853 -5.13 30.11 4.88
C ALA A 853 -5.66 28.68 4.82
N ASP A 854 -6.20 28.17 5.93
CA ASP A 854 -6.92 26.90 5.93
C ASP A 854 -8.40 27.09 5.59
N ASP A 855 -8.97 28.25 5.93
CA ASP A 855 -10.38 28.57 5.69
C ASP A 855 -10.55 29.72 4.70
N ASN A 856 -10.61 29.49 3.38
CA ASN A 856 -10.50 28.20 2.72
C ASN A 856 -9.57 28.24 1.50
N ALA A 857 -8.45 28.97 1.63
CA ALA A 857 -7.43 28.97 0.59
C ALA A 857 -6.84 27.55 0.36
N SER A 858 -6.80 26.70 1.39
CA SER A 858 -6.37 25.30 1.30
C SER A 858 -7.29 24.46 0.39
N GLY A 859 -8.62 24.57 0.53
CA GLY A 859 -9.59 23.89 -0.32
C GLY A 859 -9.47 24.28 -1.80
N VAL A 860 -9.34 25.58 -2.07
CA VAL A 860 -9.12 26.09 -3.44
C VAL A 860 -7.80 25.58 -4.02
N ALA A 861 -6.72 25.55 -3.22
CA ALA A 861 -5.42 25.08 -3.67
C ALA A 861 -5.45 23.59 -4.06
N VAL A 862 -6.12 22.74 -3.27
CA VAL A 862 -6.32 21.32 -3.56
C VAL A 862 -7.19 21.12 -4.81
N MET A 863 -8.31 21.85 -4.91
CA MET A 863 -9.19 21.80 -6.09
C MET A 863 -8.44 22.16 -7.38
N LEU A 864 -7.64 23.22 -7.36
CA LEU A 864 -6.83 23.63 -8.52
C LEU A 864 -5.73 22.63 -8.86
N GLU A 865 -5.13 21.97 -7.86
CA GLU A 865 -4.13 20.93 -8.11
C GLU A 865 -4.75 19.68 -8.74
N LEU A 866 -5.94 19.30 -8.29
CA LEU A 866 -6.73 18.23 -8.90
C LEU A 866 -7.18 18.56 -10.32
N ALA A 867 -7.63 19.80 -10.56
CA ALA A 867 -7.96 20.27 -11.90
C ALA A 867 -6.77 20.14 -12.86
N ARG A 868 -5.58 20.60 -12.44
CA ARG A 868 -4.35 20.49 -13.22
C ARG A 868 -3.99 19.03 -13.52
N ALA A 869 -4.03 18.17 -12.50
CA ALA A 869 -3.65 16.76 -12.63
C ALA A 869 -4.64 15.97 -13.52
N LEU A 870 -5.94 16.16 -13.31
CA LEU A 870 -6.98 15.47 -14.09
C LEU A 870 -7.04 15.94 -15.54
N ALA A 871 -6.82 17.24 -15.79
CA ALA A 871 -6.80 17.76 -17.16
C ALA A 871 -5.60 17.27 -17.98
N ALA A 872 -4.50 16.89 -17.32
CA ALA A 872 -3.32 16.29 -17.95
C ALA A 872 -3.43 14.77 -18.16
N GLY A 873 -4.38 14.12 -17.49
CA GLY A 873 -4.59 12.67 -17.55
C GLY A 873 -5.63 12.23 -18.58
N GLU A 874 -6.11 11.00 -18.44
CA GLU A 874 -7.21 10.49 -19.25
C GLU A 874 -8.51 11.25 -18.98
N LYS A 875 -9.30 11.50 -20.04
CA LYS A 875 -10.59 12.16 -19.90
C LYS A 875 -11.55 11.26 -19.11
N PRO A 876 -12.21 11.79 -18.06
CA PRO A 876 -13.20 11.02 -17.32
C PRO A 876 -14.39 10.67 -18.22
N GLN A 877 -15.11 9.60 -17.92
CA GLN A 877 -16.28 9.22 -18.72
C GLN A 877 -17.41 10.26 -18.59
N ARG A 878 -17.64 10.78 -17.38
CA ARG A 878 -18.58 11.87 -17.06
C ARG A 878 -17.83 13.19 -16.88
N THR A 879 -18.48 14.30 -17.20
CA THR A 879 -17.91 15.64 -17.00
C THR A 879 -17.62 15.88 -15.52
N ILE A 880 -16.48 16.51 -15.23
CA ILE A 880 -16.14 17.00 -13.89
C ILE A 880 -16.15 18.53 -13.92
N ALA A 881 -16.91 19.16 -13.04
CA ALA A 881 -16.93 20.61 -12.89
C ALA A 881 -16.26 21.02 -11.57
N PHE A 882 -15.32 21.96 -11.68
CA PHE A 882 -14.59 22.56 -10.57
C PHE A 882 -15.21 23.91 -10.26
N ILE A 883 -15.76 24.09 -9.06
CA ILE A 883 -16.50 25.30 -8.71
C ILE A 883 -15.92 25.96 -7.46
N ALA A 884 -15.42 27.18 -7.61
CA ALA A 884 -15.04 28.04 -6.50
C ALA A 884 -16.23 28.95 -6.13
N PHE A 885 -16.87 28.71 -4.99
CA PHE A 885 -17.98 29.51 -4.48
C PHE A 885 -17.51 30.76 -3.73
N THR A 886 -18.39 31.76 -3.68
CA THR A 886 -18.17 33.00 -2.93
C THR A 886 -19.32 33.27 -1.96
N GLY A 887 -19.04 33.97 -0.88
CA GLY A 887 -20.00 34.35 0.14
C GLY A 887 -20.48 33.19 1.00
N GLU A 888 -19.67 32.13 1.16
CA GLU A 888 -19.94 31.03 2.10
C GLU A 888 -20.14 31.59 3.51
N GLU A 889 -19.20 32.43 3.96
CA GLU A 889 -19.13 33.00 5.32
C GLU A 889 -20.34 33.87 5.66
N SER A 890 -20.97 34.42 4.62
CA SER A 890 -22.16 35.27 4.69
C SER A 890 -23.49 34.51 4.54
N GLY A 891 -23.42 33.18 4.68
CA GLY A 891 -24.55 32.25 4.64
C GLY A 891 -24.74 31.64 3.26
N LEU A 892 -23.72 30.96 2.74
CA LEU A 892 -23.73 30.11 1.56
C LEU A 892 -24.24 30.81 0.29
N GLN A 893 -23.93 32.09 0.10
CA GLN A 893 -24.56 32.91 -0.94
C GLN A 893 -24.29 32.35 -2.35
N GLY A 894 -23.05 31.97 -2.64
CA GLY A 894 -22.62 31.41 -3.92
C GLY A 894 -23.23 30.06 -4.24
N SER A 895 -23.13 29.09 -3.34
CA SER A 895 -23.71 27.75 -3.56
C SER A 895 -25.24 27.79 -3.60
N ARG A 896 -25.90 28.62 -2.78
CA ARG A 896 -27.36 28.82 -2.85
C ARG A 896 -27.79 29.45 -4.17
N HIS A 897 -27.00 30.38 -4.71
CA HIS A 897 -27.27 30.93 -6.03
C HIS A 897 -27.09 29.88 -7.13
N TYR A 898 -26.02 29.08 -7.06
CA TYR A 898 -25.75 28.02 -8.02
C TYR A 898 -26.88 26.99 -8.06
N VAL A 899 -27.33 26.46 -6.92
CA VAL A 899 -28.42 25.47 -6.93
C VAL A 899 -29.77 26.05 -7.39
N ALA A 900 -29.94 27.38 -7.37
CA ALA A 900 -31.09 28.04 -7.95
C ALA A 900 -30.94 28.28 -9.47
N HIS A 901 -29.71 28.44 -9.96
CA HIS A 901 -29.38 28.70 -11.37
C HIS A 901 -28.22 27.80 -11.81
N PRO A 902 -28.41 26.48 -11.86
CA PRO A 902 -27.27 25.57 -11.95
C PRO A 902 -26.73 25.50 -13.38
N ALA A 903 -25.41 25.50 -13.52
CA ALA A 903 -24.74 25.28 -14.82
C ALA A 903 -24.97 23.85 -15.35
N PHE A 904 -25.12 22.89 -14.43
CA PHE A 904 -25.51 21.52 -14.72
C PHE A 904 -26.78 21.18 -13.96
N ALA A 905 -27.79 20.63 -14.65
CA ALA A 905 -29.06 20.28 -14.01
C ALA A 905 -28.84 19.40 -12.77
N LEU A 906 -29.51 19.73 -11.66
CA LEU A 906 -29.26 19.09 -10.37
C LEU A 906 -29.59 17.59 -10.38
N ASP A 907 -30.62 17.19 -11.12
CA ASP A 907 -31.00 15.79 -11.35
C ASP A 907 -30.01 15.01 -12.24
N LYS A 908 -29.13 15.72 -12.94
CA LYS A 908 -28.01 15.17 -13.73
C LYS A 908 -26.66 15.31 -13.00
N THR A 909 -26.66 15.78 -11.77
CA THR A 909 -25.46 15.86 -10.94
C THR A 909 -25.33 14.57 -10.13
N ILE A 910 -24.30 13.76 -10.40
CA ILE A 910 -24.12 12.45 -9.74
C ILE A 910 -23.83 12.60 -8.24
N GLY A 911 -23.08 13.63 -7.88
CA GLY A 911 -22.73 13.95 -6.51
C GLY A 911 -21.77 15.13 -6.43
N VAL A 912 -21.63 15.67 -5.22
CA VAL A 912 -20.78 16.83 -4.91
C VAL A 912 -19.77 16.47 -3.82
N ILE A 913 -18.50 16.74 -4.07
CA ILE A 913 -17.44 16.68 -3.06
C ILE A 913 -17.02 18.12 -2.77
N ASN A 914 -17.30 18.58 -1.55
CA ASN A 914 -16.93 19.93 -1.10
C ASN A 914 -15.67 19.90 -0.23
N LEU A 915 -14.71 20.79 -0.48
CA LEU A 915 -13.47 20.95 0.26
C LEU A 915 -13.54 22.19 1.15
N ASP A 916 -13.31 21.99 2.44
CA ASP A 916 -13.34 23.05 3.43
C ASP A 916 -12.40 22.68 4.58
N THR A 917 -11.44 23.56 4.88
CA THR A 917 -10.46 23.40 5.96
C THR A 917 -9.69 22.07 5.89
N VAL A 918 -8.96 21.92 4.78
CA VAL A 918 -8.27 20.68 4.38
C VAL A 918 -6.75 20.72 4.55
N GLY A 919 -6.20 21.78 5.12
CA GLY A 919 -4.78 22.09 5.15
C GLY A 919 -4.04 21.69 6.42
N ARG A 920 -4.69 21.09 7.43
CA ARG A 920 -4.07 20.78 8.73
C ARG A 920 -4.25 19.32 9.16
N LEU A 921 -3.95 18.39 8.25
CA LEU A 921 -4.09 16.95 8.51
C LEU A 921 -3.15 16.45 9.62
N PHE A 922 -1.86 16.79 9.61
CA PHE A 922 -0.81 16.38 10.56
C PHE A 922 -0.81 14.88 10.91
N GLY A 923 -1.04 14.03 9.89
CA GLY A 923 -1.11 12.58 10.04
C GLY A 923 -2.38 12.04 10.73
N LYS A 924 -3.38 12.90 10.98
CA LYS A 924 -4.70 12.51 11.48
C LYS A 924 -5.55 11.89 10.35
N ARG A 925 -6.79 11.51 10.70
CA ARG A 925 -7.78 10.97 9.75
C ARG A 925 -8.45 12.09 8.97
N VAL A 926 -8.71 11.86 7.68
CA VAL A 926 -9.53 12.79 6.87
C VAL A 926 -11.00 12.55 7.21
N SER A 927 -11.71 13.57 7.66
CA SER A 927 -13.14 13.47 7.92
C SER A 927 -13.94 13.64 6.63
N VAL A 928 -14.91 12.75 6.41
CA VAL A 928 -15.89 12.84 5.33
C VAL A 928 -17.27 12.95 5.98
N LEU A 929 -17.87 14.12 5.87
CA LEU A 929 -19.16 14.45 6.48
C LEU A 929 -20.29 14.23 5.47
N ALA A 930 -21.52 14.05 5.96
CA ALA A 930 -22.71 13.79 5.13
C ALA A 930 -22.62 12.51 4.26
N THR A 931 -21.88 11.48 4.70
CA THR A 931 -21.81 10.21 3.96
C THR A 931 -23.15 9.46 3.92
N GLY A 932 -24.13 9.88 4.72
CA GLY A 932 -25.50 9.35 4.71
C GLY A 932 -26.40 9.95 3.64
N THR A 933 -25.87 10.75 2.70
CA THR A 933 -26.65 11.30 1.57
C THR A 933 -26.75 10.35 0.38
N ALA A 934 -25.87 9.37 0.28
CA ALA A 934 -25.96 8.24 -0.65
C ALA A 934 -25.36 6.96 -0.06
N THR A 935 -25.86 5.79 -0.48
CA THR A 935 -25.39 4.50 0.06
C THR A 935 -23.93 4.22 -0.29
N GLU A 936 -23.45 4.72 -1.44
CA GLU A 936 -22.12 4.41 -1.94
C GLU A 936 -20.99 5.21 -1.28
N TRP A 937 -21.26 6.36 -0.66
CA TRP A 937 -20.21 7.26 -0.15
C TRP A 937 -19.23 6.57 0.81
N GLN A 938 -19.76 5.74 1.71
CA GLN A 938 -18.92 5.03 2.67
C GLN A 938 -17.97 4.04 1.97
N HIS A 939 -18.44 3.38 0.91
CA HIS A 939 -17.63 2.45 0.13
C HIS A 939 -16.58 3.19 -0.69
N ILE A 940 -16.95 4.31 -1.33
CA ILE A 940 -16.05 5.16 -2.12
C ILE A 940 -14.86 5.60 -1.26
N PHE A 941 -15.13 6.20 -0.10
CA PHE A 941 -14.06 6.77 0.72
C PHE A 941 -13.30 5.75 1.56
N ARG A 942 -13.88 4.59 1.89
CA ARG A 942 -13.10 3.42 2.38
C ARG A 942 -12.13 2.93 1.31
N GLY A 943 -12.59 2.85 0.06
CA GLY A 943 -11.76 2.51 -1.09
C GLY A 943 -10.63 3.50 -1.29
N ALA A 944 -10.93 4.81 -1.28
CA ALA A 944 -9.93 5.87 -1.36
C ALA A 944 -8.87 5.74 -0.25
N GLY A 945 -9.29 5.49 0.99
CA GLY A 945 -8.36 5.31 2.10
C GLY A 945 -7.50 4.05 1.97
N PHE A 946 -8.06 2.98 1.40
CA PHE A 946 -7.31 1.75 1.12
C PHE A 946 -6.24 1.96 0.04
N VAL A 947 -6.58 2.65 -1.05
CA VAL A 947 -5.66 2.94 -2.17
C VAL A 947 -4.54 3.87 -1.72
N THR A 948 -4.91 4.98 -1.06
CA THR A 948 -3.97 6.06 -0.71
C THR A 948 -3.23 5.82 0.61
N GLY A 949 -3.72 4.91 1.47
CA GLY A 949 -3.23 4.75 2.84
C GLY A 949 -3.69 5.86 3.80
N VAL A 950 -4.57 6.76 3.37
CA VAL A 950 -5.12 7.85 4.20
C VAL A 950 -6.40 7.37 4.89
N GLU A 951 -6.35 7.16 6.20
CA GLU A 951 -7.51 6.66 6.94
C GLU A 951 -8.67 7.68 6.95
N PRO A 952 -9.88 7.29 6.48
CA PRO A 952 -11.04 8.16 6.55
C PRO A 952 -11.77 8.04 7.90
N ARG A 953 -12.35 9.14 8.36
CA ARG A 953 -13.37 9.19 9.40
C ARG A 953 -14.71 9.54 8.75
N LEU A 954 -15.55 8.53 8.55
CA LEU A 954 -16.84 8.69 7.87
C LEU A 954 -17.93 9.09 8.88
N VAL A 955 -18.66 10.16 8.58
CA VAL A 955 -19.76 10.69 9.41
C VAL A 955 -21.01 10.77 8.55
N ALA A 956 -22.07 10.07 8.96
CA ALA A 956 -23.30 9.95 8.16
C ALA A 956 -24.10 11.25 8.17
N GLU A 957 -24.11 11.96 9.29
CA GLU A 957 -24.86 13.17 9.51
C GLU A 957 -24.31 14.34 8.66
N ALA A 958 -25.24 15.15 8.14
CA ALA A 958 -24.90 16.43 7.54
C ALA A 958 -24.74 17.48 8.64
N LEU A 959 -23.56 18.10 8.71
CA LEU A 959 -23.33 19.28 9.53
C LEU A 959 -23.79 20.53 8.74
N GLU A 960 -24.54 21.41 9.40
CA GLU A 960 -25.15 22.62 8.81
C GLU A 960 -24.13 23.78 8.66
N SER A 961 -22.99 23.57 7.99
CA SER A 961 -21.90 24.57 8.06
C SER A 961 -21.02 24.77 6.82
N SER A 962 -21.35 24.22 5.65
CA SER A 962 -20.57 24.51 4.42
C SER A 962 -21.37 24.25 3.14
N ASP A 963 -20.80 24.54 1.97
CA ASP A 963 -21.49 24.63 0.67
C ASP A 963 -22.21 23.37 0.22
N GLN A 964 -21.80 22.17 0.66
CA GLN A 964 -22.51 20.91 0.36
C GLN A 964 -23.97 20.95 0.83
N VAL A 965 -24.27 21.72 1.88
CA VAL A 965 -25.62 21.81 2.45
C VAL A 965 -26.62 22.34 1.42
N SER A 966 -26.23 23.32 0.61
CA SER A 966 -27.07 23.88 -0.47
C SER A 966 -27.53 22.80 -1.46
N PHE A 967 -26.70 21.79 -1.71
CA PHE A 967 -27.00 20.66 -2.59
C PHE A 967 -27.87 19.61 -1.91
N ILE A 968 -27.57 19.27 -0.66
CA ILE A 968 -28.36 18.31 0.15
C ILE A 968 -29.79 18.81 0.32
N GLU A 969 -29.99 20.11 0.59
CA GLU A 969 -31.31 20.76 0.67
C GLU A 969 -32.12 20.62 -0.63
N LYS A 970 -31.45 20.45 -1.77
CA LYS A 970 -32.07 20.23 -3.10
C LYS A 970 -32.11 18.77 -3.53
N GLY A 971 -31.73 17.86 -2.64
CA GLY A 971 -31.76 16.42 -2.90
C GLY A 971 -30.63 15.94 -3.79
N VAL A 972 -29.52 16.67 -3.90
CA VAL A 972 -28.31 16.17 -4.59
C VAL A 972 -27.37 15.56 -3.53
N PRO A 973 -26.94 14.29 -3.68
CA PRO A 973 -25.98 13.69 -2.77
C PRO A 973 -24.68 14.50 -2.70
N ALA A 974 -24.24 14.84 -1.50
CA ALA A 974 -23.04 15.64 -1.30
C ALA A 974 -22.33 15.29 0.00
N VAL A 975 -21.01 15.46 0.00
CA VAL A 975 -20.13 15.27 1.16
C VAL A 975 -19.21 16.47 1.35
N GLN A 976 -18.73 16.67 2.57
CA GLN A 976 -17.64 17.61 2.88
C GLN A 976 -16.40 16.84 3.29
N ILE A 977 -15.25 17.25 2.76
CA ILE A 977 -13.92 16.81 3.15
C ILE A 977 -13.36 17.85 4.10
N PHE A 978 -12.92 17.40 5.28
CA PHE A 978 -12.55 18.25 6.40
C PHE A 978 -11.43 17.60 7.22
N THR A 979 -10.43 18.35 7.66
CA THR A 979 -9.29 17.76 8.40
C THR A 979 -9.47 17.77 9.92
N GLU A 980 -9.89 18.88 10.52
CA GLU A 980 -10.38 19.02 11.90
C GLU A 980 -10.50 20.51 12.28
N PRO A 981 -11.27 20.88 13.33
CA PRO A 981 -11.28 22.26 13.79
C PRO A 981 -10.00 22.59 14.57
N HIS A 982 -9.50 23.81 14.43
CA HIS A 982 -8.32 24.30 15.16
C HIS A 982 -8.52 25.69 15.75
N VAL A 983 -7.75 26.04 16.77
CA VAL A 983 -7.91 27.31 17.54
C VAL A 983 -7.75 28.59 16.71
N ASP A 984 -7.16 28.48 15.52
CA ASP A 984 -7.02 29.59 14.57
C ASP A 984 -8.24 29.79 13.66
N TYR A 985 -9.25 28.92 13.72
CA TYR A 985 -10.45 28.99 12.88
C TYR A 985 -11.17 30.34 13.06
N HIS A 986 -11.51 31.01 11.95
CA HIS A 986 -12.07 32.36 11.92
C HIS A 986 -11.21 33.41 12.65
N ARG A 987 -9.87 33.30 12.57
CA ARG A 987 -8.95 34.27 13.20
C ARG A 987 -7.88 34.78 12.24
N PRO A 988 -7.32 35.98 12.50
CA PRO A 988 -6.14 36.50 11.79
C PRO A 988 -4.91 35.59 11.86
N SER A 989 -4.88 34.68 12.84
CA SER A 989 -3.81 33.72 13.04
C SER A 989 -3.91 32.48 12.16
N ASP A 990 -4.93 32.36 11.31
CA ASP A 990 -5.01 31.32 10.28
C ASP A 990 -4.13 31.66 9.08
N THR A 991 -2.83 31.37 9.20
CA THR A 991 -1.80 31.78 8.23
C THR A 991 -1.15 30.58 7.52
N PRO A 992 -0.57 30.77 6.32
CA PRO A 992 0.00 29.68 5.53
C PRO A 992 1.09 28.87 6.23
N GLU A 993 1.83 29.48 7.16
CA GLU A 993 2.94 28.85 7.89
C GLU A 993 2.48 27.74 8.85
N LYS A 994 1.17 27.67 9.13
CA LYS A 994 0.58 26.67 10.01
C LYS A 994 -0.05 25.49 9.28
N LEU A 995 -0.02 25.50 7.94
CA LEU A 995 -0.52 24.39 7.15
C LEU A 995 0.47 23.21 7.12
N ASP A 996 -0.09 22.03 6.93
CA ASP A 996 0.60 20.77 6.71
C ASP A 996 0.70 20.49 5.20
N GLY A 997 1.83 20.85 4.60
CA GLY A 997 2.12 20.61 3.18
C GLY A 997 2.00 19.13 2.77
N PRO A 998 2.71 18.20 3.45
CA PRO A 998 2.53 16.76 3.23
C PRO A 998 1.08 16.29 3.42
N GLY A 999 0.36 16.88 4.38
CA GLY A 999 -1.07 16.67 4.60
C GLY A 999 -1.93 17.04 3.38
N LEU A 1000 -1.68 18.20 2.77
CA LEU A 1000 -2.37 18.64 1.55
C LEU A 1000 -2.20 17.63 0.40
N VAL A 1001 -1.00 17.08 0.22
CA VAL A 1001 -0.74 16.03 -0.79
C VAL A 1001 -1.59 14.78 -0.52
N LYS A 1002 -1.67 14.36 0.75
CA LYS A 1002 -2.50 13.22 1.15
C LYS A 1002 -4.00 13.47 0.93
N VAL A 1003 -4.49 14.67 1.25
CA VAL A 1003 -5.89 15.03 1.00
C VAL A 1003 -6.17 15.08 -0.50
N ALA A 1004 -5.29 15.68 -1.31
CA ALA A 1004 -5.44 15.70 -2.76
C ALA A 1004 -5.53 14.27 -3.34
N ALA A 1005 -4.64 13.35 -2.93
CA ALA A 1005 -4.70 11.95 -3.34
C ALA A 1005 -6.02 11.28 -2.93
N PHE A 1006 -6.45 11.47 -1.69
CA PHE A 1006 -7.69 10.91 -1.18
C PHE A 1006 -8.93 11.43 -1.94
N VAL A 1007 -8.98 12.73 -2.24
CA VAL A 1007 -10.10 13.36 -2.97
C VAL A 1007 -10.09 12.96 -4.45
N ARG A 1008 -8.91 12.79 -5.06
CA ARG A 1008 -8.77 12.33 -6.45
C ARG A 1008 -9.52 11.02 -6.66
N GLU A 1009 -9.32 10.03 -5.79
CA GLU A 1009 -9.99 8.73 -5.89
C GLU A 1009 -11.52 8.87 -5.84
N GLY A 1010 -12.03 9.75 -4.98
CA GLY A 1010 -13.46 10.03 -4.87
C GLY A 1010 -14.02 10.67 -6.14
N ILE A 1011 -13.40 11.74 -6.64
CA ILE A 1011 -13.93 12.47 -7.81
C ILE A 1011 -13.76 11.69 -9.11
N GLN A 1012 -12.68 10.93 -9.28
CA GLN A 1012 -12.50 10.02 -10.43
C GLN A 1012 -13.53 8.90 -10.42
N TYR A 1013 -13.82 8.31 -9.26
CA TYR A 1013 -14.88 7.31 -9.14
C TYR A 1013 -16.23 7.87 -9.62
N LEU A 1014 -16.58 9.11 -9.24
CA LEU A 1014 -17.79 9.77 -9.75
C LEU A 1014 -17.70 10.10 -11.24
N GLY A 1015 -16.51 10.39 -11.77
CA GLY A 1015 -16.27 10.58 -13.20
C GLY A 1015 -16.55 9.32 -14.00
N ASP A 1016 -16.12 8.15 -13.52
CA ASP A 1016 -16.12 6.92 -14.32
C ASP A 1016 -17.30 6.00 -14.03
N ARG A 1017 -17.92 6.09 -12.85
CA ARG A 1017 -19.08 5.28 -12.47
C ARG A 1017 -20.22 5.39 -13.50
N PRO A 1018 -20.73 4.28 -14.05
CA PRO A 1018 -21.85 4.33 -14.98
C PRO A 1018 -23.14 4.88 -14.38
N GLU A 1019 -23.52 4.39 -13.20
CA GLU A 1019 -24.79 4.73 -12.56
C GLU A 1019 -24.70 6.00 -11.71
N MET A 1020 -25.83 6.70 -11.54
CA MET A 1020 -25.97 7.74 -10.52
C MET A 1020 -25.81 7.14 -9.12
N LEU A 1021 -25.53 7.98 -8.12
CA LEU A 1021 -25.52 7.54 -6.72
C LEU A 1021 -26.94 7.26 -6.23
N THR A 1022 -27.07 6.30 -5.31
CA THR A 1022 -28.33 5.95 -4.68
C THR A 1022 -28.65 6.97 -3.59
N ASN A 1023 -29.50 7.94 -3.90
CA ASN A 1023 -29.88 9.01 -2.99
C ASN A 1023 -30.65 8.50 -1.77
N THR A 1024 -30.22 8.92 -0.58
CA THR A 1024 -30.82 8.53 0.73
C THR A 1024 -31.31 9.72 1.55
N ILE A 1025 -31.33 10.92 0.97
CA ILE A 1025 -31.81 12.15 1.61
C ILE A 1025 -33.32 12.03 1.85
N ALA A 1026 -33.75 12.03 3.12
CA ALA A 1026 -35.15 11.89 3.50
C ALA A 1026 -35.97 13.13 3.07
N GLY A 1027 -37.04 12.91 2.28
CA GLY A 1027 -38.06 13.94 2.02
C GLY A 1027 -37.89 14.78 0.75
N ALA A 1028 -37.43 14.19 -0.37
CA ALA A 1028 -37.46 14.83 -1.70
C ALA A 1028 -38.90 15.05 -2.23
N LYS A 1029 -39.65 15.94 -1.59
CA LYS A 1029 -40.75 16.70 -2.19
C LYS A 1029 -40.42 18.19 -2.05
N PRO A 1030 -40.67 19.01 -3.09
CA PRO A 1030 -40.42 20.44 -3.02
C PRO A 1030 -41.37 21.05 -1.99
N SER A 1031 -40.86 21.38 -0.81
CA SER A 1031 -41.58 22.24 0.13
C SER A 1031 -41.40 23.68 -0.32
N ALA A 1032 -42.53 24.38 -0.43
CA ALA A 1032 -42.62 25.80 -0.76
C ALA A 1032 -41.72 26.65 0.16
N PRO A 1033 -41.26 27.83 -0.29
CA PRO A 1033 -40.41 28.70 0.51
C PRO A 1033 -41.11 29.01 1.83
N ALA A 1034 -40.56 28.51 2.94
CA ALA A 1034 -40.96 28.94 4.26
C ALA A 1034 -40.52 30.41 4.38
N GLY A 1035 -41.47 31.32 4.18
CA GLY A 1035 -41.39 32.71 4.59
C GLY A 1035 -41.35 32.79 6.12
N GLY A 1036 -40.21 32.43 6.70
CA GLY A 1036 -39.83 32.74 8.06
C GLY A 1036 -38.57 33.57 7.96
N ALA A 1037 -38.63 34.83 8.39
CA ALA A 1037 -37.47 35.69 8.49
C ALA A 1037 -36.35 34.92 9.20
N ALA A 1038 -35.23 34.68 8.51
CA ALA A 1038 -34.00 34.28 9.15
C ALA A 1038 -33.68 35.38 10.16
N ALA A 1039 -33.82 35.08 11.44
CA ALA A 1039 -33.25 35.91 12.49
C ALA A 1039 -31.72 35.89 12.27
N GLY A 1040 -31.22 36.89 11.55
CA GLY A 1040 -29.81 37.15 11.30
C GLY A 1040 -29.10 37.59 12.57
N GLY A 1041 -29.07 36.73 13.59
CA GLY A 1041 -28.24 36.91 14.78
C GLY A 1041 -27.17 35.84 14.81
N GLY A 1042 -25.93 36.21 14.49
CA GLY A 1042 -24.77 35.39 14.83
C GLY A 1042 -24.76 35.06 16.33
N ARG A 1043 -24.07 33.99 16.69
CA ARG A 1043 -23.98 33.55 18.10
C ARG A 1043 -23.29 34.63 18.93
N ARG A 1044 -24.04 35.31 19.81
CA ARG A 1044 -23.56 36.46 20.60
C ARG A 1044 -22.61 36.09 21.75
N VAL A 1045 -22.63 34.84 22.20
CA VAL A 1045 -21.82 34.39 23.33
C VAL A 1045 -20.98 33.16 23.02
N THR A 1046 -19.84 33.07 23.69
CA THR A 1046 -18.98 31.89 23.65
C THR A 1046 -18.54 31.49 25.04
N ILE A 1047 -18.28 30.20 25.22
CA ILE A 1047 -17.56 29.68 26.38
C ILE A 1047 -16.10 29.38 26.03
N GLY A 1048 -15.73 29.43 24.75
CA GLY A 1048 -14.38 29.14 24.25
C GLY A 1048 -14.06 27.66 24.06
N THR A 1049 -15.08 26.81 23.90
CA THR A 1049 -14.90 25.41 23.48
C THR A 1049 -15.12 25.25 21.98
N MET A 1050 -14.37 24.32 21.39
CA MET A 1050 -14.49 23.88 20.00
C MET A 1050 -15.06 22.46 19.98
N PRO A 1051 -16.13 22.17 19.24
CA PRO A 1051 -16.73 20.84 19.20
C PRO A 1051 -15.92 19.86 18.33
N ASP A 1052 -15.86 18.59 18.73
CA ASP A 1052 -15.48 17.45 17.88
C ASP A 1052 -16.68 17.13 16.99
N PHE A 1053 -16.66 17.66 15.77
CA PHE A 1053 -17.75 17.56 14.79
C PHE A 1053 -18.11 16.13 14.40
N ALA A 1054 -17.22 15.18 14.63
CA ALA A 1054 -17.41 13.79 14.23
C ALA A 1054 -17.69 12.87 15.44
N PHE A 1055 -18.05 13.44 16.60
CA PHE A 1055 -18.51 12.69 17.77
C PHE A 1055 -19.97 12.24 17.57
N ALA A 1056 -20.20 10.92 17.61
CA ALA A 1056 -21.51 10.29 17.37
C ALA A 1056 -22.23 9.82 18.67
N GLY A 1057 -21.94 10.45 19.81
CA GLY A 1057 -22.55 10.12 21.11
C GLY A 1057 -23.48 11.22 21.64
N PRO A 1058 -24.24 10.96 22.73
CA PRO A 1058 -25.03 12.00 23.38
C PRO A 1058 -24.11 13.07 23.97
N GLY A 1059 -24.41 14.34 23.71
CA GLY A 1059 -23.60 15.47 24.16
C GLY A 1059 -22.73 16.09 23.07
N VAL A 1060 -21.90 17.05 23.47
CA VAL A 1060 -20.92 17.71 22.58
C VAL A 1060 -19.52 17.48 23.11
N LYS A 1061 -18.75 16.63 22.43
CA LYS A 1061 -17.35 16.42 22.78
C LYS A 1061 -16.51 17.64 22.40
N VAL A 1062 -15.60 18.03 23.28
CA VAL A 1062 -14.70 19.18 23.11
C VAL A 1062 -13.44 18.71 22.39
N ALA A 1063 -13.22 19.22 21.18
CA ALA A 1063 -11.99 19.03 20.40
C ALA A 1063 -10.88 20.01 20.78
N GLY A 1064 -11.23 21.15 21.40
CA GLY A 1064 -10.25 22.14 21.80
C GLY A 1064 -10.84 23.20 22.73
N VAL A 1065 -9.98 23.82 23.53
CA VAL A 1065 -10.35 24.90 24.43
C VAL A 1065 -9.44 26.09 24.14
N THR A 1066 -10.05 27.25 23.91
CA THR A 1066 -9.32 28.49 23.64
C THR A 1066 -8.61 28.94 24.92
N PRO A 1067 -7.28 29.14 24.92
CA PRO A 1067 -6.57 29.63 26.11
C PRO A 1067 -7.14 30.95 26.64
N GLY A 1068 -7.30 31.06 27.96
CA GLY A 1068 -7.84 32.24 28.64
C GLY A 1068 -9.36 32.42 28.54
N SER A 1069 -10.07 31.54 27.83
CA SER A 1069 -11.53 31.56 27.71
C SER A 1069 -12.25 31.16 29.01
N PRO A 1070 -13.56 31.39 29.13
CA PRO A 1070 -14.34 30.90 30.28
C PRO A 1070 -14.21 29.40 30.51
N ALA A 1071 -14.16 28.60 29.44
CA ALA A 1071 -13.96 27.16 29.51
C ALA A 1071 -12.57 26.77 30.03
N ASP A 1072 -11.51 27.45 29.59
CA ASP A 1072 -10.14 27.22 30.08
C ASP A 1072 -10.01 27.59 31.56
N LYS A 1073 -10.54 28.75 31.95
CA LYS A 1073 -10.58 29.20 33.36
C LYS A 1073 -11.41 28.28 34.24
N ALA A 1074 -12.44 27.65 33.67
CA ALA A 1074 -13.28 26.66 34.32
C ALA A 1074 -12.64 25.25 34.35
N GLY A 1075 -11.49 25.05 33.69
CA GLY A 1075 -10.79 23.77 33.67
C GLY A 1075 -11.40 22.71 32.76
N LEU A 1076 -12.25 23.11 31.79
CA LEU A 1076 -12.65 22.24 30.68
C LEU A 1076 -11.43 21.94 29.80
N LYS A 1077 -11.39 20.73 29.25
CA LYS A 1077 -10.27 20.23 28.46
C LYS A 1077 -10.76 19.55 27.18
N GLU A 1078 -9.84 19.41 26.23
CA GLU A 1078 -10.02 18.49 25.12
C GLU A 1078 -10.39 17.09 25.62
N GLY A 1079 -11.38 16.47 24.98
CA GLY A 1079 -11.92 15.17 25.33
C GLY A 1079 -13.12 15.19 26.27
N ASP A 1080 -13.44 16.32 26.93
CA ASP A 1080 -14.64 16.46 27.75
C ASP A 1080 -15.91 16.39 26.87
N VAL A 1081 -16.97 15.74 27.34
CA VAL A 1081 -18.27 15.69 26.64
C VAL A 1081 -19.29 16.52 27.38
N LEU A 1082 -19.72 17.64 26.80
CA LEU A 1082 -20.73 18.52 27.38
C LEU A 1082 -22.09 17.83 27.30
N MET A 1083 -22.67 17.52 28.45
CA MET A 1083 -23.92 16.75 28.59
C MET A 1083 -25.11 17.63 28.94
N LYS A 1084 -24.89 18.75 29.66
CA LYS A 1084 -25.96 19.64 30.12
C LYS A 1084 -25.54 21.11 30.11
N LEU A 1085 -26.50 22.00 29.85
CA LEU A 1085 -26.37 23.45 30.02
C LEU A 1085 -27.52 23.95 30.89
N ASN A 1086 -27.21 24.57 32.03
CA ASN A 1086 -28.16 25.01 33.05
C ASN A 1086 -29.15 23.92 33.53
N GLY A 1087 -28.73 22.65 33.48
CA GLY A 1087 -29.56 21.50 33.84
C GLY A 1087 -30.37 20.90 32.68
N GLU A 1088 -30.48 21.59 31.55
CA GLU A 1088 -31.07 21.04 30.32
C GLU A 1088 -30.08 20.11 29.61
N ALA A 1089 -30.56 18.99 29.08
CA ALA A 1089 -29.73 18.04 28.37
C ALA A 1089 -29.25 18.60 27.03
N ILE A 1090 -27.98 18.39 26.72
CA ILE A 1090 -27.38 18.64 25.42
C ILE A 1090 -27.39 17.28 24.69
N PRO A 1091 -28.36 16.98 23.82
CA PRO A 1091 -28.38 15.71 23.10
C PRO A 1091 -27.34 15.68 21.97
N ASP A 1092 -27.14 16.82 21.30
CA ASP A 1092 -26.30 16.95 20.10
C ASP A 1092 -25.75 18.39 19.94
N LEU A 1093 -24.87 18.56 18.96
CA LEU A 1093 -24.25 19.85 18.64
C LEU A 1093 -25.26 20.93 18.20
N LYS A 1094 -26.32 20.53 17.50
CA LYS A 1094 -27.38 21.44 17.02
C LYS A 1094 -28.10 22.08 18.20
N SER A 1095 -28.49 21.27 19.17
CA SER A 1095 -29.16 21.70 20.40
C SER A 1095 -28.26 22.59 21.24
N TYR A 1096 -26.98 22.22 21.39
CA TYR A 1096 -25.99 23.05 22.07
C TYR A 1096 -25.82 24.43 21.43
N SER A 1097 -25.78 24.48 20.09
CA SER A 1097 -25.66 25.74 19.34
C SER A 1097 -26.89 26.64 19.56
N ALA A 1098 -28.09 26.07 19.52
CA ALA A 1098 -29.34 26.77 19.80
C ALA A 1098 -29.40 27.31 21.24
N MET A 1099 -29.00 26.50 22.23
CA MET A 1099 -28.92 26.90 23.64
C MET A 1099 -27.99 28.10 23.83
N LEU A 1100 -26.83 28.10 23.19
CA LEU A 1100 -25.89 29.22 23.28
C LEU A 1100 -26.39 30.50 22.61
N ARG A 1101 -27.21 30.42 21.56
CA ARG A 1101 -27.83 31.62 20.96
C ARG A 1101 -28.83 32.31 21.89
N ALA A 1102 -29.40 31.58 22.86
CA ALA A 1102 -30.37 32.12 23.81
C ALA A 1102 -29.73 32.87 25.00
N LEU A 1103 -28.41 32.78 25.17
CA LEU A 1103 -27.68 33.34 26.30
C LEU A 1103 -27.16 34.76 26.03
N GLN A 1104 -27.01 35.56 27.09
CA GLN A 1104 -26.47 36.93 27.03
C GLN A 1104 -25.03 37.00 27.56
N PRO A 1105 -24.16 37.89 27.02
CA PRO A 1105 -22.83 38.11 27.58
C PRO A 1105 -22.87 38.46 29.07
N GLY A 1106 -21.95 37.90 29.85
CA GLY A 1106 -21.91 38.09 31.31
C GLY A 1106 -22.86 37.17 32.09
N GLN A 1107 -23.66 36.34 31.41
CA GLN A 1107 -24.53 35.37 32.07
C GLN A 1107 -23.72 34.19 32.62
N SER A 1108 -23.91 33.87 33.90
CA SER A 1108 -23.35 32.68 34.52
C SER A 1108 -24.15 31.44 34.10
N VAL A 1109 -23.46 30.41 33.60
CA VAL A 1109 -24.07 29.14 33.18
C VAL A 1109 -23.40 27.95 33.86
N ARG A 1110 -24.20 26.92 34.15
CA ARG A 1110 -23.72 25.64 34.68
C ARG A 1110 -23.60 24.63 33.55
N ILE A 1111 -22.40 24.11 33.34
CA ILE A 1111 -22.10 23.13 32.31
C ILE A 1111 -21.85 21.79 33.00
N GLY A 1112 -22.74 20.83 32.76
CA GLY A 1112 -22.52 19.43 33.12
C GLY A 1112 -21.74 18.76 32.01
N TYR A 1113 -20.61 18.13 32.31
CA TYR A 1113 -19.75 17.46 31.34
C TYR A 1113 -19.23 16.12 31.85
N ARG A 1114 -18.86 15.24 30.94
CA ARG A 1114 -18.28 13.93 31.24
C ARG A 1114 -16.80 13.93 30.87
N ARG A 1115 -15.95 13.47 31.77
CA ARG A 1115 -14.53 13.25 31.56
C ARG A 1115 -14.21 11.78 31.84
N GLY A 1116 -13.93 11.00 30.79
CA GLY A 1116 -13.90 9.54 30.90
C GLY A 1116 -15.30 9.00 31.28
N ASP A 1117 -15.37 8.24 32.36
CA ASP A 1117 -16.64 7.68 32.88
C ASP A 1117 -17.27 8.53 34.01
N THR A 1118 -16.68 9.69 34.34
CA THR A 1118 -17.12 10.51 35.47
C THR A 1118 -17.87 11.75 34.98
N GLU A 1119 -19.08 11.99 35.51
CA GLU A 1119 -19.81 13.25 35.31
C GLU A 1119 -19.34 14.31 36.30
N GLN A 1120 -19.17 15.53 35.80
CA GLN A 1120 -18.72 16.70 36.55
C GLN A 1120 -19.59 17.91 36.15
N GLU A 1121 -19.60 18.94 36.98
CA GLU A 1121 -20.31 20.19 36.69
C GLU A 1121 -19.39 21.36 36.98
N VAL A 1122 -19.40 22.37 36.10
CA VAL A 1122 -18.67 23.62 36.31
C VAL A 1122 -19.55 24.82 36.03
N THR A 1123 -19.36 25.89 36.80
CA THR A 1123 -19.99 27.18 36.53
C THR A 1123 -19.00 28.10 35.84
N LEU A 1124 -19.40 28.70 34.73
CA LEU A 1124 -18.60 29.69 34.02
C LEU A 1124 -19.48 30.85 33.57
N THR A 1125 -18.88 32.02 33.40
CA THR A 1125 -19.55 33.19 32.85
C THR A 1125 -19.33 33.22 31.35
N VAL A 1126 -20.40 33.12 30.56
CA VAL A 1126 -20.28 33.23 29.10
C VAL A 1126 -19.84 34.65 28.74
N VAL A 1127 -18.92 34.76 27.80
CA VAL A 1127 -18.41 36.06 27.34
C VAL A 1127 -19.00 36.39 25.99
N GLU A 1128 -19.03 37.68 25.67
CA GLU A 1128 -19.33 38.13 24.31
C GLU A 1128 -18.30 37.52 23.35
N ARG A 1129 -18.78 37.06 22.19
CA ARG A 1129 -17.95 36.30 21.26
C ARG A 1129 -16.82 37.11 20.65
#